data_AF-A0AAE0RU95-F1
#
_entry.id   AF-A0AAE0RU95-F1
#
_cell.length_a   1.000
_cell.length_b   1.000
_cell.length_c   1.000
_cell.angle_alpha   90.00
_cell.angle_beta   90.00
_cell.angle_gamma   90.00
#
_symmetry.space_group_name_H-M   'P 1'
#
loop_
_entity.id
_entity.type
_entity.pdbx_description
1 polymer ?
#
loop_
_entity_poly.entity_id
_entity_poly.type
_entity_poly.pdbx_seq_one_letter_code
_entity_poly.pdbx_strand_id
1 'polypeptide(L)'
;MSCNKLQEHYEACMVLSGVGNALGRKKWEHCKSGRQIHGQVEKLGGLEKLIVKSPDWIVGEHTVMHLATAEALMEFSVDADEKKLCQKFHDNYRECMKDTTGQAHGSAKRKWNANLRHVVCKTAIRTVCIGLKYYRPVDLETLIAVSVNSSRMIHHHTPGCLGCLAAALFTAYAIQDRPVREWGKRLMDTKAKAEEYLNKQYGYGANTKRLWNGFTKQWTTYLEERQIANGISDPVFPKHYGIDERDKFYKSLDFLGSLGSSGHCRTLMISYDAILGAGDNWKELCSRAMFHGGDSESTGILAAAWYGALFGYKGVPKENCQKLMYRDRLQEAGAKLYTISHPSPNEGVRIDTEKLSQASLNELKERYEASMVLSGAGDALGYKNGEWEFCHSGRIIHNELEKMGGIENVTVKLPDWMISDDTVMHLATAEALMKWDQDTDKEKLYDKLADHYKTCMNHMAGRAPGLTCVDSCHLLKPDIPQGYCIPFNSRAGGCGAAMRAMCIGLRFPRPSELSDLIAVSVESGRMTHHHPTGYLGSLASALFTAYAIQGLPVLEWGHGLMDALPKALEYVINQGRYVKENQMAWNYFESAWAKYLHDRGIEDGKSEPVFPDKYGIEERDKTYKSWSFSGWGGSSGHDAPMIAYDALLGAGNSWRELCHRAMFHSGDSDSTGVIAAAWFGAMFGYKGVPKKNYQELEYGDHLKKAGAELYRLSHPA
;
A
#
# COMPACT_ATOMS: atom_id res chain seq x y z
N MET A 1 -7.12 10.89 2.22
CA MET A 1 -8.52 11.40 2.35
C MET A 1 -8.98 11.22 3.79
N SER A 2 -9.82 12.09 4.36
CA SER A 2 -10.42 11.84 5.68
C SER A 2 -11.33 10.60 5.65
N CYS A 3 -11.54 9.94 6.80
CA CYS A 3 -12.35 8.72 6.96
C CYS A 3 -13.73 8.85 6.28
N ASN A 4 -14.44 9.95 6.58
CA ASN A 4 -15.76 10.25 6.01
C ASN A 4 -15.72 10.46 4.48
N LYS A 5 -14.62 11.01 3.96
CA LYS A 5 -14.45 11.25 2.53
C LYS A 5 -14.18 9.95 1.77
N LEU A 6 -13.43 9.01 2.35
CA LEU A 6 -13.17 7.71 1.71
C LEU A 6 -14.44 6.84 1.67
N GLN A 7 -15.25 6.85 2.72
CA GLN A 7 -16.56 6.19 2.71
C GLN A 7 -17.46 6.75 1.58
N GLU A 8 -17.50 8.08 1.41
CA GLU A 8 -18.25 8.72 0.31
C GLU A 8 -17.81 8.19 -1.06
N HIS A 9 -16.51 7.92 -1.27
CA HIS A 9 -16.00 7.40 -2.53
C HIS A 9 -16.45 5.94 -2.78
N TYR A 10 -16.58 5.12 -1.74
CA TYR A 10 -17.14 3.76 -1.85
C TYR A 10 -18.63 3.80 -2.22
N GLU A 11 -19.38 4.66 -1.52
CA GLU A 11 -20.79 4.91 -1.81
C GLU A 11 -20.99 5.43 -3.24
N ALA A 12 -20.18 6.40 -3.66
CA ALA A 12 -20.20 6.96 -5.00
C ALA A 12 -19.83 5.92 -6.05
N CYS A 13 -18.82 5.07 -5.82
CA CYS A 13 -18.46 3.99 -6.73
C CYS A 13 -19.66 3.08 -7.03
N MET A 14 -20.40 2.66 -5.99
CA MET A 14 -21.58 1.80 -6.15
C MET A 14 -22.75 2.55 -6.80
N VAL A 15 -23.11 3.74 -6.32
CA VAL A 15 -24.26 4.50 -6.82
C VAL A 15 -24.04 4.96 -8.25
N LEU A 16 -22.86 5.53 -8.56
CA LEU A 16 -22.56 6.03 -9.90
C LEU A 16 -22.45 4.89 -10.91
N SER A 17 -22.07 3.67 -10.50
CA SER A 17 -22.16 2.50 -11.39
C SER A 17 -23.59 2.29 -11.91
N GLY A 18 -24.60 2.47 -11.06
CA GLY A 18 -26.01 2.41 -11.45
C GLY A 18 -26.48 3.62 -12.26
N VAL A 19 -25.95 4.82 -11.96
CA VAL A 19 -26.19 6.02 -12.79
C VAL A 19 -25.65 5.81 -14.20
N GLY A 20 -24.42 5.32 -14.33
CA GLY A 20 -23.78 4.98 -15.60
C GLY A 20 -24.56 3.93 -16.37
N ASN A 21 -25.09 2.90 -15.67
CA ASN A 21 -26.00 1.94 -16.26
C ASN A 21 -27.22 2.62 -16.87
N ALA A 22 -27.90 3.47 -16.10
CA ALA A 22 -29.15 4.08 -16.51
C ALA A 22 -28.93 5.08 -17.65
N LEU A 23 -27.94 5.96 -17.54
CA LEU A 23 -27.59 6.96 -18.55
C LEU A 23 -27.08 6.35 -19.85
N GLY A 24 -26.44 5.18 -19.79
CA GLY A 24 -25.96 4.45 -20.97
C GLY A 24 -27.02 3.59 -21.68
N ARG A 25 -28.28 3.54 -21.19
CA ARG A 25 -29.29 2.53 -21.58
C ARG A 25 -30.60 3.10 -22.17
N LYS A 26 -31.47 2.18 -22.65
CA LYS A 26 -32.91 2.17 -23.02
C LYS A 26 -33.50 3.40 -23.73
N LYS A 27 -33.28 4.61 -23.23
CA LYS A 27 -33.64 5.84 -23.93
C LYS A 27 -32.94 5.97 -25.29
N TRP A 28 -31.78 5.32 -25.43
CA TRP A 28 -30.94 5.43 -26.62
C TRP A 28 -31.00 4.22 -27.57
N GLU A 29 -31.82 3.20 -27.31
CA GLU A 29 -31.83 1.96 -28.12
C GLU A 29 -32.11 2.18 -29.61
N HIS A 30 -32.76 3.30 -29.96
CA HIS A 30 -33.03 3.71 -31.34
C HIS A 30 -31.90 4.56 -31.97
N CYS A 31 -30.92 5.00 -31.19
CA CYS A 31 -29.76 5.77 -31.64
C CYS A 31 -28.63 4.82 -32.08
N LYS A 32 -28.07 5.05 -33.26
CA LYS A 32 -26.99 4.25 -33.87
C LYS A 32 -25.62 4.93 -33.80
N SER A 33 -25.54 6.15 -33.27
CA SER A 33 -24.30 6.89 -33.08
C SER A 33 -24.35 7.77 -31.84
N GLY A 34 -23.18 8.08 -31.27
CA GLY A 34 -23.06 9.03 -30.16
C GLY A 34 -23.66 10.39 -30.51
N ARG A 35 -23.50 10.84 -31.76
CA ARG A 35 -24.08 12.12 -32.22
C ARG A 35 -25.60 12.17 -32.07
N GLN A 36 -26.28 11.05 -32.37
CA GLN A 36 -27.73 10.97 -32.17
C GLN A 36 -28.10 11.02 -30.68
N ILE A 37 -27.34 10.32 -29.84
CA ILE A 37 -27.55 10.33 -28.38
C ILE A 37 -27.37 11.75 -27.83
N HIS A 38 -26.27 12.41 -28.16
CA HIS A 38 -25.99 13.80 -27.77
C HIS A 38 -27.11 14.75 -28.20
N GLY A 39 -27.60 14.65 -29.44
CA GLY A 39 -28.72 15.46 -29.90
C GLY A 39 -30.02 15.20 -29.13
N GLN A 40 -30.26 13.98 -28.63
CA GLN A 40 -31.40 13.71 -27.74
C GLN A 40 -31.18 14.25 -26.33
N VAL A 41 -29.96 14.16 -25.78
CA VAL A 41 -29.61 14.75 -24.48
C VAL A 41 -29.81 16.27 -24.51
N GLU A 42 -29.40 16.94 -25.58
CA GLU A 42 -29.64 18.38 -25.78
C GLU A 42 -31.13 18.73 -25.84
N LYS A 43 -31.94 17.94 -26.58
CA LYS A 43 -33.41 18.12 -26.62
C LYS A 43 -34.07 17.96 -25.24
N LEU A 44 -33.47 17.17 -24.36
CA LEU A 44 -33.92 17.00 -22.97
C LEU A 44 -33.37 18.08 -22.02
N GLY A 45 -32.67 19.09 -22.54
CA GLY A 45 -32.16 20.22 -21.77
C GLY A 45 -30.73 20.04 -21.23
N GLY A 46 -29.98 19.04 -21.70
CA GLY A 46 -28.61 18.75 -21.26
C GLY A 46 -28.53 17.73 -20.13
N LEU A 47 -27.31 17.24 -19.85
CA LEU A 47 -27.00 16.23 -18.83
C LEU A 47 -27.50 16.66 -17.44
N GLU A 48 -27.37 17.94 -17.13
CA GLU A 48 -27.72 18.58 -15.87
C GLU A 48 -29.23 18.56 -15.59
N LYS A 49 -30.06 18.32 -16.63
CA LYS A 49 -31.53 18.23 -16.52
C LYS A 49 -32.05 16.81 -16.56
N LEU A 50 -31.19 15.81 -16.73
CA LEU A 50 -31.61 14.41 -16.79
C LEU A 50 -31.94 13.89 -15.38
N ILE A 51 -33.23 13.74 -15.10
CA ILE A 51 -33.71 13.11 -13.86
C ILE A 51 -33.71 11.60 -14.06
N VAL A 52 -32.70 10.92 -13.52
CA VAL A 52 -32.56 9.45 -13.61
C VAL A 52 -33.51 8.81 -12.60
N LYS A 53 -34.69 8.43 -13.08
CA LYS A 53 -35.75 7.79 -12.29
C LYS A 53 -36.53 6.76 -13.12
N SER A 54 -37.08 5.75 -12.45
CA SER A 54 -38.07 4.85 -13.04
C SER A 54 -39.36 5.60 -13.41
N PRO A 55 -40.06 5.25 -14.50
CA PRO A 55 -39.75 4.19 -15.48
C PRO A 55 -38.84 4.63 -16.64
N ASP A 56 -38.51 5.91 -16.73
CA ASP A 56 -37.80 6.49 -17.88
C ASP A 56 -36.33 6.08 -17.96
N TRP A 57 -35.72 5.80 -16.81
CA TRP A 57 -34.32 5.42 -16.64
C TRP A 57 -34.23 4.23 -15.68
N ILE A 58 -34.23 3.03 -16.26
CA ILE A 58 -34.22 1.75 -15.52
C ILE A 58 -32.81 1.16 -15.58
N VAL A 59 -32.29 0.76 -14.42
CA VAL A 59 -31.02 0.02 -14.34
C VAL A 59 -31.19 -1.40 -14.89
N GLY A 60 -30.18 -1.89 -15.59
CA GLY A 60 -30.17 -3.23 -16.17
C GLY A 60 -29.82 -4.33 -15.20
N GLU A 61 -29.87 -5.55 -15.73
CA GLU A 61 -29.43 -6.77 -15.02
C GLU A 61 -28.01 -6.60 -14.45
N HIS A 62 -27.18 -5.77 -15.07
CA HIS A 62 -25.80 -5.51 -14.66
C HIS A 62 -25.68 -4.80 -13.31
N THR A 63 -26.53 -3.80 -13.03
CA THR A 63 -26.55 -3.18 -11.69
C THR A 63 -27.00 -4.17 -10.63
N VAL A 64 -27.98 -5.02 -10.94
CA VAL A 64 -28.48 -6.04 -10.01
C VAL A 64 -27.41 -7.10 -9.74
N MET A 65 -26.69 -7.56 -10.76
CA MET A 65 -25.57 -8.50 -10.60
C MET A 65 -24.37 -7.87 -9.88
N HIS A 66 -24.11 -6.59 -10.10
CA HIS A 66 -23.07 -5.86 -9.35
C HIS A 66 -23.43 -5.78 -7.87
N LEU A 67 -24.68 -5.42 -7.56
CA LEU A 67 -25.21 -5.40 -6.20
C LEU A 67 -25.19 -6.79 -5.55
N ALA A 68 -25.59 -7.84 -6.27
CA ALA A 68 -25.52 -9.23 -5.81
C ALA A 68 -24.08 -9.68 -5.47
N THR A 69 -23.10 -9.19 -6.22
CA THR A 69 -21.67 -9.44 -5.95
C THR A 69 -21.24 -8.70 -4.70
N ALA A 70 -21.63 -7.44 -4.53
CA ALA A 70 -21.38 -6.67 -3.32
C ALA A 70 -22.03 -7.32 -2.09
N GLU A 71 -23.28 -7.79 -2.20
CA GLU A 71 -24.02 -8.49 -1.14
C GLU A 71 -23.33 -9.77 -0.69
N ALA A 72 -22.91 -10.60 -1.64
CA ALA A 72 -22.09 -11.76 -1.33
C ALA A 72 -20.74 -11.36 -0.72
N LEU A 73 -20.10 -10.26 -1.15
CA LEU A 73 -18.87 -9.79 -0.54
C LEU A 73 -19.06 -9.30 0.91
N MET A 74 -20.24 -8.78 1.25
CA MET A 74 -20.61 -8.31 2.60
C MET A 74 -20.87 -9.44 3.59
N GLU A 75 -21.40 -10.57 3.12
CA GLU A 75 -21.72 -11.74 3.96
C GLU A 75 -20.48 -12.55 4.38
N PHE A 76 -19.34 -12.24 3.79
CA PHE A 76 -18.12 -12.99 3.91
C PHE A 76 -17.03 -12.07 4.46
N SER A 77 -16.26 -12.53 5.45
CA SER A 77 -15.05 -11.81 5.88
C SER A 77 -14.06 -11.68 4.71
N VAL A 78 -13.00 -10.89 4.88
CA VAL A 78 -11.90 -10.81 3.91
C VAL A 78 -11.29 -12.21 3.66
N ASP A 79 -11.44 -13.12 4.63
CA ASP A 79 -10.86 -14.47 4.70
C ASP A 79 -11.83 -15.58 4.31
N ALA A 80 -12.87 -15.27 3.55
CA ALA A 80 -13.81 -16.26 3.05
C ALA A 80 -13.18 -17.28 2.11
N ASP A 81 -13.50 -18.57 2.28
CA ASP A 81 -13.15 -19.63 1.32
C ASP A 81 -13.60 -19.18 -0.08
N GLU A 82 -12.63 -18.98 -0.96
CA GLU A 82 -12.84 -18.52 -2.33
C GLU A 82 -13.93 -19.33 -3.04
N LYS A 83 -13.98 -20.64 -2.81
CA LYS A 83 -14.98 -21.51 -3.42
C LYS A 83 -16.37 -21.26 -2.86
N LYS A 84 -16.49 -21.00 -1.55
CA LYS A 84 -17.77 -20.65 -0.91
C LYS A 84 -18.25 -19.27 -1.33
N LEU A 85 -17.35 -18.28 -1.39
CA LEU A 85 -17.67 -16.94 -1.86
C LEU A 85 -18.11 -16.96 -3.33
N CYS A 86 -17.39 -17.71 -4.18
CA CYS A 86 -17.81 -17.93 -5.55
C CYS A 86 -19.18 -18.63 -5.60
N GLN A 87 -19.38 -19.72 -4.85
CA GLN A 87 -20.69 -20.39 -4.80
C GLN A 87 -21.82 -19.43 -4.40
N LYS A 88 -21.58 -18.55 -3.43
CA LYS A 88 -22.54 -17.50 -3.06
C LYS A 88 -22.81 -16.53 -4.20
N PHE A 89 -21.78 -16.09 -4.94
CA PHE A 89 -22.00 -15.29 -6.16
C PHE A 89 -22.97 -16.00 -7.10
N HIS A 90 -22.77 -17.29 -7.36
CA HIS A 90 -23.65 -18.07 -8.22
C HIS A 90 -25.08 -18.15 -7.69
N ASP A 91 -25.26 -18.40 -6.40
CA ASP A 91 -26.58 -18.51 -5.78
C ASP A 91 -27.33 -17.17 -5.86
N ASN A 92 -26.67 -16.06 -5.52
CA ASN A 92 -27.23 -14.72 -5.64
C ASN A 92 -27.57 -14.37 -7.10
N TYR A 93 -26.69 -14.69 -8.05
CA TYR A 93 -26.99 -14.49 -9.48
C TYR A 93 -28.21 -15.30 -9.92
N ARG A 94 -28.34 -16.56 -9.47
CA ARG A 94 -29.49 -17.40 -9.79
C ARG A 94 -30.78 -16.84 -9.22
N GLU A 95 -30.75 -16.24 -8.04
CA GLU A 95 -31.90 -15.61 -7.40
C GLU A 95 -32.30 -14.31 -8.11
N CYS A 96 -31.36 -13.38 -8.34
CA CYS A 96 -31.63 -12.13 -9.04
C CYS A 96 -32.16 -12.33 -10.48
N MET A 97 -31.75 -13.42 -11.15
CA MET A 97 -32.23 -13.76 -12.49
C MET A 97 -33.65 -14.35 -12.49
N LYS A 98 -34.14 -14.92 -11.39
CA LYS A 98 -35.55 -15.33 -11.26
C LYS A 98 -36.47 -14.10 -11.20
N ASP A 99 -36.06 -13.07 -10.48
CA ASP A 99 -36.85 -11.83 -10.31
C ASP A 99 -36.84 -10.95 -11.56
N THR A 100 -35.71 -10.86 -12.27
CA THR A 100 -35.61 -10.09 -13.53
C THR A 100 -36.30 -10.75 -14.72
N THR A 101 -36.51 -12.08 -14.69
CA THR A 101 -37.27 -12.82 -15.72
C THR A 101 -38.76 -12.93 -15.43
N GLY A 102 -39.22 -12.44 -14.27
CA GLY A 102 -40.63 -12.39 -13.86
C GLY A 102 -41.53 -11.50 -14.73
N GLN A 103 -40.98 -10.73 -15.68
CA GLN A 103 -41.75 -9.95 -16.66
C GLN A 103 -41.76 -10.52 -18.10
N ALA A 104 -41.26 -11.75 -18.31
CA ALA A 104 -41.38 -12.43 -19.61
C ALA A 104 -41.89 -13.86 -19.42
N HIS A 105 -43.15 -13.99 -18.99
CA HIS A 105 -43.89 -15.24 -19.14
C HIS A 105 -44.11 -15.55 -20.62
N GLY A 106 -43.40 -16.57 -21.12
CA GLY A 106 -43.73 -17.17 -22.42
C GLY A 106 -42.56 -17.81 -23.16
N SER A 107 -41.82 -18.75 -22.55
CA SER A 107 -41.35 -19.98 -23.23
C SER A 107 -40.29 -20.74 -22.40
N ALA A 108 -40.72 -21.91 -21.92
CA ALA A 108 -39.98 -23.16 -21.82
C ALA A 108 -38.48 -23.15 -21.39
N LYS A 109 -38.24 -23.68 -20.18
CA LYS A 109 -37.18 -24.65 -19.83
C LYS A 109 -35.99 -24.70 -20.81
N ARG A 110 -35.11 -23.69 -20.82
CA ARG A 110 -33.75 -23.88 -21.33
C ARG A 110 -32.87 -24.40 -20.20
N LYS A 111 -32.53 -25.69 -20.27
CA LYS A 111 -31.35 -26.25 -19.58
C LYS A 111 -30.18 -25.28 -19.82
N TRP A 112 -29.45 -24.98 -18.76
CA TRP A 112 -28.23 -24.17 -18.76
C TRP A 112 -27.14 -24.90 -19.59
N ASN A 113 -27.25 -24.82 -20.92
CA ASN A 113 -26.22 -25.25 -21.83
C ASN A 113 -25.18 -24.14 -21.89
N ALA A 114 -23.91 -24.49 -21.69
CA ALA A 114 -22.71 -23.65 -21.74
C ALA A 114 -22.43 -22.95 -23.09
N ASN A 115 -23.45 -22.78 -23.94
CA ASN A 115 -23.40 -22.12 -25.23
C ASN A 115 -24.26 -20.84 -25.22
N LEU A 116 -23.92 -19.87 -24.38
CA LEU A 116 -24.39 -18.50 -24.51
C LEU A 116 -23.32 -17.68 -25.26
N ARG A 117 -23.31 -17.82 -26.59
CA ARG A 117 -22.43 -17.07 -27.52
C ARG A 117 -22.73 -15.55 -27.60
N HIS A 118 -23.54 -14.98 -26.70
CA HIS A 118 -24.04 -13.60 -26.81
C HIS A 118 -23.90 -12.70 -25.57
N VAL A 119 -23.12 -13.08 -24.55
CA VAL A 119 -22.96 -12.27 -23.33
C VAL A 119 -21.46 -12.06 -23.05
N VAL A 120 -20.80 -11.29 -23.92
CA VAL A 120 -19.32 -11.25 -24.03
C VAL A 120 -18.71 -9.91 -23.54
N CYS A 121 -19.37 -9.18 -22.64
CA CYS A 121 -18.82 -7.97 -21.99
C CYS A 121 -19.21 -7.83 -20.50
N LYS A 122 -20.20 -8.63 -20.06
CA LYS A 122 -21.04 -8.38 -18.87
C LYS A 122 -20.41 -8.86 -17.56
N THR A 123 -19.22 -9.46 -17.60
CA THR A 123 -18.54 -10.05 -16.44
C THR A 123 -17.66 -9.06 -15.69
N ALA A 124 -16.98 -8.15 -16.41
CA ALA A 124 -16.08 -7.17 -15.79
C ALA A 124 -16.85 -6.18 -14.90
N ILE A 125 -18.08 -5.86 -15.28
CA ILE A 125 -18.93 -4.89 -14.58
C ILE A 125 -19.17 -5.28 -13.12
N ARG A 126 -19.44 -6.56 -12.87
CA ARG A 126 -19.82 -7.02 -11.52
C ARG A 126 -18.64 -7.15 -10.57
N THR A 127 -17.41 -7.10 -11.06
CA THR A 127 -16.19 -7.27 -10.26
C THR A 127 -15.59 -5.96 -9.77
N VAL A 128 -16.19 -4.82 -10.11
CA VAL A 128 -15.79 -3.51 -9.57
C VAL A 128 -15.73 -3.53 -8.05
N CYS A 129 -16.79 -3.99 -7.37
CA CYS A 129 -16.85 -4.09 -5.91
C CYS A 129 -15.82 -5.06 -5.29
N ILE A 130 -15.27 -6.02 -6.05
CA ILE A 130 -14.15 -6.85 -5.57
C ILE A 130 -12.92 -5.97 -5.31
N GLY A 131 -12.67 -5.00 -6.19
CA GLY A 131 -11.59 -4.02 -6.03
C GLY A 131 -11.83 -3.02 -4.90
N LEU A 132 -13.08 -2.76 -4.51
CA LEU A 132 -13.38 -2.01 -3.28
C LEU A 132 -12.99 -2.82 -2.04
N LYS A 133 -13.26 -4.14 -2.03
CA LYS A 133 -12.96 -4.98 -0.86
C LYS A 133 -11.47 -5.31 -0.70
N TYR A 134 -10.84 -5.72 -1.80
CA TYR A 134 -9.47 -6.25 -1.80
C TYR A 134 -8.50 -5.23 -2.40
N TYR A 135 -8.57 -3.98 -1.94
CA TYR A 135 -7.81 -2.90 -2.54
C TYR A 135 -6.35 -2.83 -2.07
N ARG A 136 -5.94 -3.51 -0.99
CA ARG A 136 -4.58 -3.35 -0.42
C ARG A 136 -3.55 -4.18 -1.19
N PRO A 137 -2.26 -3.79 -1.24
CA PRO A 137 -1.23 -4.58 -1.91
C PRO A 137 -1.14 -6.04 -1.43
N VAL A 138 -1.35 -6.26 -0.13
CA VAL A 138 -1.40 -7.61 0.49
C VAL A 138 -2.55 -8.47 -0.02
N ASP A 139 -3.64 -7.86 -0.50
CA ASP A 139 -4.82 -8.57 -0.99
C ASP A 139 -4.70 -8.96 -2.47
N LEU A 140 -3.58 -8.65 -3.16
CA LEU A 140 -3.46 -8.80 -4.62
C LEU A 140 -3.72 -10.24 -5.10
N GLU A 141 -3.22 -11.25 -4.39
CA GLU A 141 -3.48 -12.65 -4.75
C GLU A 141 -4.96 -13.00 -4.61
N THR A 142 -5.62 -12.56 -3.53
CA THR A 142 -7.05 -12.75 -3.31
C THR A 142 -7.89 -12.01 -4.33
N LEU A 143 -7.51 -10.78 -4.69
CA LEU A 143 -8.16 -10.02 -5.76
C LEU A 143 -8.07 -10.77 -7.08
N ILE A 144 -6.88 -11.28 -7.45
CA ILE A 144 -6.69 -12.09 -8.67
C ILE A 144 -7.59 -13.32 -8.63
N ALA A 145 -7.55 -14.07 -7.53
CA ALA A 145 -8.27 -15.31 -7.36
C ALA A 145 -9.80 -15.09 -7.48
N VAL A 146 -10.36 -14.23 -6.63
CA VAL A 146 -11.81 -13.96 -6.57
C VAL A 146 -12.33 -13.34 -7.87
N SER A 147 -11.59 -12.39 -8.47
CA SER A 147 -12.00 -11.78 -9.74
C SER A 147 -11.98 -12.78 -10.90
N VAL A 148 -10.95 -13.61 -11.02
CA VAL A 148 -10.85 -14.63 -12.06
C VAL A 148 -11.92 -15.71 -11.88
N ASN A 149 -12.12 -16.19 -10.66
CA ASN A 149 -13.05 -17.28 -10.38
C ASN A 149 -14.50 -16.85 -10.47
N SER A 150 -14.84 -15.62 -10.06
CA SER A 150 -16.17 -15.05 -10.28
C SER A 150 -16.57 -15.02 -11.77
N SER A 151 -15.60 -14.85 -12.68
CA SER A 151 -15.83 -14.90 -14.12
C SER A 151 -16.13 -16.32 -14.61
N ARG A 152 -15.32 -17.30 -14.17
CA ARG A 152 -15.38 -18.71 -14.61
C ARG A 152 -16.69 -19.42 -14.29
N MET A 153 -17.47 -18.93 -13.32
CA MET A 153 -18.76 -19.52 -12.96
C MET A 153 -19.83 -19.40 -14.05
N ILE A 154 -19.69 -18.38 -14.90
CA ILE A 154 -20.69 -18.06 -15.95
C ILE A 154 -20.02 -18.05 -17.32
N HIS A 155 -18.72 -17.73 -17.40
CA HIS A 155 -17.95 -17.64 -18.64
C HIS A 155 -16.63 -18.42 -18.51
N HIS A 156 -16.57 -19.59 -19.12
CA HIS A 156 -15.38 -20.45 -19.11
C HIS A 156 -14.27 -20.00 -20.09
N HIS A 157 -14.19 -18.71 -20.45
CA HIS A 157 -13.21 -18.23 -21.43
C HIS A 157 -12.26 -17.17 -20.86
N THR A 158 -10.98 -17.28 -21.23
CA THR A 158 -9.86 -16.49 -20.71
C THR A 158 -10.03 -14.95 -20.80
N PRO A 159 -10.58 -14.37 -21.89
CA PRO A 159 -10.78 -12.92 -21.96
C PRO A 159 -11.80 -12.37 -20.95
N GLY A 160 -12.74 -13.19 -20.48
CA GLY A 160 -13.72 -12.79 -19.47
C GLY A 160 -13.06 -12.69 -18.10
N CYS A 161 -12.22 -13.67 -17.75
CA CYS A 161 -11.43 -13.65 -16.52
C CYS A 161 -10.51 -12.43 -16.45
N LEU A 162 -9.84 -12.13 -17.56
CA LEU A 162 -8.98 -10.95 -17.69
C LEU A 162 -9.74 -9.64 -17.55
N GLY A 163 -10.95 -9.58 -18.12
CA GLY A 163 -11.78 -8.39 -17.98
C GLY A 163 -12.23 -8.16 -16.54
N CYS A 164 -12.60 -9.24 -15.83
CA CYS A 164 -12.93 -9.19 -14.41
C CYS A 164 -11.76 -8.71 -13.55
N LEU A 165 -10.57 -9.25 -13.81
CA LEU A 165 -9.34 -8.85 -13.15
C LEU A 165 -9.03 -7.37 -13.37
N ALA A 166 -9.09 -6.90 -14.61
CA ALA A 166 -8.84 -5.50 -14.95
C ALA A 166 -9.81 -4.55 -14.24
N ALA A 167 -11.11 -4.86 -14.23
CA ALA A 167 -12.10 -4.04 -13.53
C ALA A 167 -11.85 -3.98 -12.01
N ALA A 168 -11.53 -5.11 -11.38
CA ALA A 168 -11.22 -5.15 -9.95
C ALA A 168 -9.92 -4.38 -9.64
N LEU A 169 -8.86 -4.58 -10.43
CA LEU A 169 -7.58 -3.88 -10.25
C LEU A 169 -7.74 -2.37 -10.41
N PHE A 170 -8.47 -1.91 -11.42
CA PHE A 170 -8.63 -0.47 -11.67
C PHE A 170 -9.44 0.19 -10.57
N THR A 171 -10.45 -0.49 -10.02
CA THR A 171 -11.16 0.00 -8.83
C THR A 171 -10.23 0.04 -7.61
N ALA A 172 -9.41 -0.99 -7.39
CA ALA A 172 -8.43 -0.98 -6.31
C ALA A 172 -7.43 0.19 -6.46
N TYR A 173 -6.92 0.41 -7.67
CA TYR A 173 -6.02 1.53 -7.97
C TYR A 173 -6.69 2.89 -7.77
N ALA A 174 -7.98 3.02 -8.08
CA ALA A 174 -8.75 4.23 -7.80
C ALA A 174 -8.84 4.52 -6.30
N ILE A 175 -9.13 3.50 -5.48
CA ILE A 175 -9.19 3.64 -4.01
C ILE A 175 -7.82 3.92 -3.40
N GLN A 176 -6.76 3.36 -3.99
CA GLN A 176 -5.36 3.65 -3.65
C GLN A 176 -4.88 5.04 -4.13
N ASP A 177 -5.76 5.85 -4.74
CA ASP A 177 -5.43 7.16 -5.32
C ASP A 177 -4.26 7.11 -6.33
N ARG A 178 -4.11 5.99 -7.06
CA ARG A 178 -3.06 5.85 -8.07
C ARG A 178 -3.40 6.65 -9.33
N PRO A 179 -2.42 7.34 -9.95
CA PRO A 179 -2.61 8.04 -11.21
C PRO A 179 -3.22 7.13 -12.28
N VAL A 180 -4.31 7.58 -12.92
CA VAL A 180 -5.03 6.79 -13.93
C VAL A 180 -4.11 6.34 -15.06
N ARG A 181 -3.13 7.16 -15.47
CA ARG A 181 -2.13 6.84 -16.50
C ARG A 181 -1.31 5.56 -16.21
N GLU A 182 -1.19 5.15 -14.96
CA GLU A 182 -0.42 3.96 -14.57
C GLU A 182 -1.20 2.65 -14.69
N TRP A 183 -2.54 2.71 -14.65
CA TRP A 183 -3.38 1.53 -14.43
C TRP A 183 -3.17 0.47 -15.51
N GLY A 184 -3.08 0.88 -16.78
CA GLY A 184 -2.84 -0.03 -17.90
C GLY A 184 -1.49 -0.74 -17.83
N LYS A 185 -0.40 -0.02 -17.49
CA LYS A 185 0.92 -0.61 -17.30
C LYS A 185 0.90 -1.62 -16.14
N ARG A 186 0.30 -1.26 -15.01
CA ARG A 186 0.19 -2.13 -13.84
C ARG A 186 -0.65 -3.38 -14.09
N LEU A 187 -1.68 -3.29 -14.94
CA LEU A 187 -2.42 -4.46 -15.43
C LEU A 187 -1.50 -5.40 -16.22
N MET A 188 -0.62 -4.86 -17.08
CA MET A 188 0.37 -5.66 -17.82
C MET A 188 1.42 -6.26 -16.88
N ASP A 189 1.85 -5.55 -15.84
CA ASP A 189 2.81 -6.07 -14.86
C ASP A 189 2.22 -7.20 -14.00
N THR A 190 0.90 -7.17 -13.76
CA THR A 190 0.17 -8.21 -13.02
C THR A 190 -0.05 -9.49 -13.85
N LYS A 191 0.26 -9.45 -15.15
CA LYS A 191 0.06 -10.55 -16.11
C LYS A 191 0.66 -11.86 -15.62
N ALA A 192 1.93 -11.85 -15.23
CA ALA A 192 2.65 -13.08 -14.88
C ALA A 192 2.00 -13.81 -13.70
N LYS A 193 1.60 -13.07 -12.66
CA LYS A 193 0.93 -13.61 -11.47
C LYS A 193 -0.44 -14.20 -11.82
N ALA A 194 -1.20 -13.52 -12.66
CA ALA A 194 -2.52 -14.01 -13.08
C ALA A 194 -2.41 -15.23 -14.02
N GLU A 195 -1.38 -15.30 -14.88
CA GLU A 195 -1.07 -16.49 -15.68
C GLU A 195 -0.68 -17.69 -14.81
N GLU A 196 0.15 -17.47 -13.79
CA GLU A 196 0.55 -18.50 -12.84
C GLU A 196 -0.66 -19.06 -12.10
N TYR A 197 -1.51 -18.18 -11.55
CA TYR A 197 -2.74 -18.58 -10.86
C TYR A 197 -3.65 -19.44 -11.75
N LEU A 198 -3.90 -18.98 -12.98
CA LEU A 198 -4.73 -19.70 -13.95
C LEU A 198 -4.14 -21.05 -14.35
N ASN A 199 -2.82 -21.11 -14.54
CA ASN A 199 -2.11 -22.35 -14.86
C ASN A 199 -2.24 -23.35 -13.70
N LYS A 200 -1.96 -22.91 -12.47
CA LYS A 200 -2.00 -23.75 -11.27
C LYS A 200 -3.39 -24.34 -11.02
N GLN A 201 -4.43 -23.55 -11.17
CA GLN A 201 -5.79 -23.99 -10.84
C GLN A 201 -6.47 -24.81 -11.94
N TYR A 202 -6.12 -24.57 -13.21
CA TYR A 202 -6.96 -25.04 -14.32
C TYR A 202 -6.21 -25.64 -15.50
N GLY A 203 -4.88 -25.63 -15.48
CA GLY A 203 -4.03 -26.08 -16.58
C GLY A 203 -4.00 -25.10 -17.74
N TYR A 204 -2.80 -24.87 -18.28
CA TYR A 204 -2.58 -23.89 -19.35
C TYR A 204 -2.59 -24.54 -20.74
N GLY A 205 -3.79 -24.66 -21.34
CA GLY A 205 -3.97 -25.15 -22.71
C GLY A 205 -3.60 -24.12 -23.80
N ALA A 206 -3.30 -24.59 -25.01
CA ALA A 206 -2.90 -23.74 -26.15
C ALA A 206 -3.91 -22.62 -26.50
N ASN A 207 -5.21 -22.87 -26.31
CA ASN A 207 -6.26 -21.87 -26.55
C ASN A 207 -6.25 -20.75 -25.50
N THR A 208 -6.03 -21.07 -24.22
CA THR A 208 -5.90 -20.08 -23.13
C THR A 208 -4.73 -19.14 -23.41
N LYS A 209 -3.57 -19.70 -23.79
CA LYS A 209 -2.38 -18.94 -24.17
C LYS A 209 -2.64 -18.00 -25.34
N ARG A 210 -3.31 -18.49 -26.38
CA ARG A 210 -3.64 -17.70 -27.57
C ARG A 210 -4.54 -16.51 -27.24
N LEU A 211 -5.59 -16.73 -26.44
CA LEU A 211 -6.53 -15.67 -26.04
C LEU A 211 -5.88 -14.65 -25.10
N TRP A 212 -5.03 -15.12 -24.18
CA TRP A 212 -4.26 -14.26 -23.28
C TRP A 212 -3.30 -13.34 -24.06
N ASN A 213 -2.55 -13.90 -25.00
CA ASN A 213 -1.69 -13.11 -25.89
C ASN A 213 -2.48 -12.11 -26.73
N GLY A 214 -3.69 -12.47 -27.15
CA GLY A 214 -4.61 -11.56 -27.85
C GLY A 214 -5.00 -10.36 -26.99
N PHE A 215 -5.38 -10.60 -25.73
CA PHE A 215 -5.68 -9.53 -24.77
C PHE A 215 -4.47 -8.64 -24.51
N THR A 216 -3.30 -9.24 -24.20
CA THR A 216 -2.06 -8.49 -23.95
C THR A 216 -1.72 -7.61 -25.15
N LYS A 217 -1.75 -8.16 -26.37
CA LYS A 217 -1.45 -7.40 -27.58
C LYS A 217 -2.38 -6.19 -27.73
N GLN A 218 -3.69 -6.37 -27.54
CA GLN A 218 -4.64 -5.26 -27.67
C GLN A 218 -4.36 -4.16 -26.64
N TRP A 219 -4.09 -4.51 -25.39
CA TRP A 219 -3.78 -3.53 -24.36
C TRP A 219 -2.45 -2.84 -24.62
N THR A 220 -1.40 -3.57 -25.00
CA THR A 220 -0.13 -2.97 -25.38
C THR A 220 -0.31 -1.97 -26.52
N THR A 221 -1.00 -2.34 -27.59
CA THR A 221 -1.28 -1.44 -28.71
C THR A 221 -2.08 -0.20 -28.28
N TYR A 222 -3.11 -0.37 -27.45
CA TYR A 222 -3.87 0.77 -26.92
C TYR A 222 -2.99 1.72 -26.08
N LEU A 223 -2.17 1.17 -25.18
CA LEU A 223 -1.30 1.96 -24.31
C LEU A 223 -0.20 2.67 -25.10
N GLU A 224 0.32 2.05 -26.16
CA GLU A 224 1.25 2.66 -27.10
C GLU A 224 0.57 3.79 -27.89
N GLU A 225 -0.64 3.58 -28.40
CA GLU A 225 -1.41 4.60 -29.14
C GLU A 225 -1.69 5.84 -28.28
N ARG A 226 -1.89 5.64 -26.97
CA ARG A 226 -2.04 6.72 -25.98
C ARG A 226 -0.74 7.23 -25.40
N GLN A 227 0.41 6.64 -25.76
CA GLN A 227 1.75 6.95 -25.25
C GLN A 227 1.90 6.78 -23.73
N ILE A 228 1.14 5.87 -23.11
CA ILE A 228 1.16 5.59 -21.67
C ILE A 228 1.66 4.18 -21.33
N ALA A 229 2.28 3.48 -22.28
CA ALA A 229 2.81 2.13 -22.07
C ALA A 229 3.89 2.07 -20.96
N ASN A 230 4.59 3.17 -20.69
CA ASN A 230 5.56 3.27 -19.60
C ASN A 230 4.90 3.49 -18.22
N GLY A 231 3.63 3.91 -18.18
CA GLY A 231 2.90 4.33 -16.98
C GLY A 231 3.29 5.69 -16.41
N ILE A 232 4.22 6.40 -17.04
CA ILE A 232 4.79 7.67 -16.56
C ILE A 232 4.24 8.85 -17.36
N SER A 233 4.16 8.71 -18.68
CA SER A 233 3.75 9.77 -19.60
C SER A 233 2.25 10.09 -19.48
N ASP A 234 1.88 11.34 -19.75
CA ASP A 234 0.48 11.75 -19.84
C ASP A 234 -0.16 11.23 -21.13
N PRO A 235 -1.47 10.91 -21.12
CA PRO A 235 -2.15 10.34 -22.27
C PRO A 235 -2.26 11.34 -23.42
N VAL A 236 -1.85 10.91 -24.62
CA VAL A 236 -2.00 11.69 -25.84
C VAL A 236 -3.27 11.27 -26.58
N PHE A 237 -4.18 12.22 -26.77
CA PHE A 237 -5.39 12.04 -27.56
C PHE A 237 -5.24 12.64 -28.97
N PRO A 238 -5.91 12.07 -29.99
CA PRO A 238 -5.91 12.65 -31.33
C PRO A 238 -6.38 14.12 -31.33
N LYS A 239 -5.77 14.96 -32.18
CA LYS A 239 -6.12 16.39 -32.30
C LYS A 239 -7.60 16.62 -32.63
N HIS A 240 -8.20 15.70 -33.39
CA HIS A 240 -9.64 15.65 -33.63
C HIS A 240 -10.19 14.37 -32.98
N TYR A 241 -10.75 14.51 -31.78
CA TYR A 241 -11.28 13.39 -30.99
C TYR A 241 -12.69 13.70 -30.46
N GLY A 242 -13.53 14.20 -31.36
CA GLY A 242 -14.95 14.51 -31.11
C GLY A 242 -15.81 13.25 -31.09
N ILE A 243 -17.13 13.43 -30.99
CA ILE A 243 -18.10 12.33 -30.82
C ILE A 243 -17.98 11.28 -31.94
N ASP A 244 -17.88 11.72 -33.19
CA ASP A 244 -17.80 10.82 -34.35
C ASP A 244 -16.45 10.11 -34.44
N GLU A 245 -15.35 10.81 -34.13
CA GLU A 245 -14.02 10.22 -34.11
C GLU A 245 -13.90 9.18 -33.01
N ARG A 246 -14.48 9.44 -31.83
CA ARG A 246 -14.57 8.45 -30.75
C ARG A 246 -15.41 7.25 -31.15
N ASP A 247 -16.58 7.44 -31.77
CA ASP A 247 -17.40 6.33 -32.26
C ASP A 247 -16.63 5.44 -33.27
N LYS A 248 -15.84 6.06 -34.16
CA LYS A 248 -14.97 5.33 -35.12
C LYS A 248 -13.85 4.59 -34.39
N PHE A 249 -13.14 5.25 -33.48
CA PHE A 249 -12.07 4.66 -32.69
C PHE A 249 -12.58 3.50 -31.82
N TYR A 250 -13.70 3.68 -31.13
CA TYR A 250 -14.32 2.62 -30.35
C TYR A 250 -14.67 1.41 -31.21
N LYS A 251 -15.13 1.62 -32.45
CA LYS A 251 -15.38 0.53 -33.41
C LYS A 251 -14.09 -0.15 -33.87
N SER A 252 -12.97 0.57 -33.98
CA SER A 252 -11.68 -0.02 -34.38
C SER A 252 -11.00 -0.86 -33.30
N LEU A 253 -11.39 -0.71 -32.03
CA LEU A 253 -10.87 -1.56 -30.93
C LEU A 253 -11.29 -3.05 -31.05
N ASP A 254 -12.09 -3.42 -32.05
CA ASP A 254 -12.62 -4.76 -32.29
C ASP A 254 -11.65 -5.68 -33.07
N PHE A 255 -10.42 -5.84 -32.57
CA PHE A 255 -9.36 -6.58 -33.28
C PHE A 255 -9.51 -8.12 -33.30
N LEU A 256 -10.38 -8.70 -32.45
CA LEU A 256 -10.55 -10.15 -32.31
C LEU A 256 -11.79 -10.69 -33.06
N GLY A 257 -12.26 -9.97 -34.08
CA GLY A 257 -13.51 -10.25 -34.83
C GLY A 257 -13.72 -11.68 -35.37
N SER A 258 -12.74 -12.59 -35.28
CA SER A 258 -12.85 -14.01 -35.64
C SER A 258 -12.90 -15.00 -34.45
N LEU A 259 -12.75 -14.55 -33.20
CA LEU A 259 -12.64 -15.41 -32.00
C LEU A 259 -13.83 -15.30 -31.02
N GLY A 260 -14.83 -14.47 -31.32
CA GLY A 260 -16.07 -14.38 -30.52
C GLY A 260 -15.89 -13.81 -29.11
N SER A 261 -14.74 -13.20 -28.80
CA SER A 261 -14.33 -12.77 -27.45
C SER A 261 -14.00 -11.27 -27.32
N SER A 262 -14.28 -10.45 -28.34
CA SER A 262 -13.77 -9.07 -28.47
C SER A 262 -14.49 -8.02 -27.63
N GLY A 263 -15.70 -8.30 -27.13
CA GLY A 263 -16.51 -7.34 -26.37
C GLY A 263 -15.86 -6.90 -25.04
N HIS A 264 -15.33 -7.84 -24.25
CA HIS A 264 -14.81 -7.57 -22.90
C HIS A 264 -13.64 -6.57 -22.89
N CYS A 265 -12.63 -6.77 -23.74
CA CYS A 265 -11.46 -5.89 -23.82
C CYS A 265 -11.87 -4.49 -24.24
N ARG A 266 -12.77 -4.40 -25.22
CA ARG A 266 -13.24 -3.15 -25.79
C ARG A 266 -13.97 -2.30 -24.75
N THR A 267 -14.90 -2.89 -23.98
CA THR A 267 -15.63 -2.16 -22.94
C THR A 267 -14.67 -1.55 -21.91
N LEU A 268 -13.72 -2.33 -21.40
CA LEU A 268 -12.74 -1.84 -20.41
C LEU A 268 -11.85 -0.73 -20.96
N MET A 269 -11.35 -0.88 -22.18
CA MET A 269 -10.52 0.14 -22.82
C MET A 269 -11.29 1.44 -23.05
N ILE A 270 -12.55 1.36 -23.50
CA ILE A 270 -13.39 2.56 -23.69
C ILE A 270 -13.65 3.25 -22.35
N SER A 271 -13.98 2.50 -21.29
CA SER A 271 -14.18 3.07 -19.96
C SER A 271 -12.90 3.72 -19.42
N TYR A 272 -11.75 3.10 -19.68
CA TYR A 272 -10.45 3.61 -19.24
C TYR A 272 -10.05 4.85 -20.02
N ASP A 273 -10.23 4.85 -21.35
CA ASP A 273 -10.04 6.00 -22.23
C ASP A 273 -10.94 7.19 -21.83
N ALA A 274 -12.17 6.89 -21.42
CA ALA A 274 -13.11 7.89 -20.94
C ALA A 274 -12.62 8.55 -19.65
N ILE A 275 -12.17 7.78 -18.65
CA ILE A 275 -11.63 8.34 -17.39
C ILE A 275 -10.34 9.12 -17.65
N LEU A 276 -9.42 8.57 -18.46
CA LEU A 276 -8.18 9.25 -18.84
C LEU A 276 -8.44 10.62 -19.49
N GLY A 277 -9.46 10.71 -20.35
CA GLY A 277 -9.77 11.92 -21.09
C GLY A 277 -10.70 12.90 -20.37
N ALA A 278 -11.51 12.42 -19.42
CA ALA A 278 -12.45 13.25 -18.67
C ALA A 278 -11.86 13.83 -17.38
N GLY A 279 -10.92 13.11 -16.74
CA GLY A 279 -10.46 13.49 -15.40
C GLY A 279 -11.64 13.61 -14.42
N ASP A 280 -11.70 14.72 -13.69
CA ASP A 280 -12.76 15.03 -12.73
C ASP A 280 -13.98 15.74 -13.35
N ASN A 281 -14.16 15.65 -14.68
CA ASN A 281 -15.28 16.24 -15.40
C ASN A 281 -16.35 15.18 -15.73
N TRP A 282 -17.37 15.06 -14.88
CA TRP A 282 -18.51 14.15 -15.06
C TRP A 282 -19.21 14.27 -16.43
N LYS A 283 -19.36 15.49 -16.95
CA LYS A 283 -20.03 15.73 -18.23
C LYS A 283 -19.23 15.16 -19.40
N GLU A 284 -17.91 15.38 -19.38
CA GLU A 284 -17.01 14.81 -20.37
C GLU A 284 -16.94 13.28 -20.23
N LEU A 285 -17.01 12.75 -19.01
CA LEU A 285 -17.10 11.31 -18.78
C LEU A 285 -18.36 10.71 -19.43
N CYS A 286 -19.53 11.31 -19.22
CA CYS A 286 -20.79 10.86 -19.81
C CYS A 286 -20.72 10.91 -21.36
N SER A 287 -20.20 12.00 -21.89
CA SER A 287 -19.95 12.21 -23.34
C SER A 287 -19.03 11.13 -23.94
N ARG A 288 -18.05 10.63 -23.18
CA ARG A 288 -17.10 9.60 -23.65
C ARG A 288 -17.58 8.17 -23.44
N ALA A 289 -18.20 7.87 -22.30
CA ALA A 289 -18.50 6.50 -21.87
C ALA A 289 -19.98 6.11 -21.98
N MET A 290 -20.91 7.06 -21.90
CA MET A 290 -22.36 6.78 -21.83
C MET A 290 -23.10 7.19 -23.10
N PHE A 291 -22.56 8.13 -23.87
CA PHE A 291 -23.20 8.71 -25.04
C PHE A 291 -22.46 8.40 -26.35
N HIS A 292 -22.16 7.11 -26.57
CA HIS A 292 -21.55 6.61 -27.81
C HIS A 292 -22.41 5.52 -28.47
N GLY A 293 -22.24 5.29 -29.77
CA GLY A 293 -23.09 4.36 -30.55
C GLY A 293 -22.78 2.86 -30.35
N GLY A 294 -22.18 2.50 -29.22
CA GLY A 294 -21.70 1.14 -28.92
C GLY A 294 -22.43 0.54 -27.72
N ASP A 295 -21.76 -0.35 -26.99
CA ASP A 295 -22.25 -0.89 -25.71
C ASP A 295 -22.06 0.13 -24.58
N SER A 296 -22.77 1.26 -24.68
CA SER A 296 -22.70 2.40 -23.76
C SER A 296 -23.18 2.08 -22.35
N GLU A 297 -24.01 1.04 -22.22
CA GLU A 297 -24.48 0.54 -20.93
C GLU A 297 -23.30 0.02 -20.11
N SER A 298 -22.51 -0.91 -20.68
CA SER A 298 -21.41 -1.55 -19.99
C SER A 298 -20.24 -0.61 -19.72
N THR A 299 -19.92 0.25 -20.69
CA THR A 299 -18.84 1.23 -20.55
C THR A 299 -19.19 2.31 -19.52
N GLY A 300 -20.46 2.74 -19.52
CA GLY A 300 -21.00 3.70 -18.56
C GLY A 300 -20.89 3.22 -17.12
N ILE A 301 -21.18 1.93 -16.86
CA ILE A 301 -21.09 1.37 -15.51
C ILE A 301 -19.66 1.41 -14.97
N LEU A 302 -18.70 0.88 -15.74
CA LEU A 302 -17.29 0.82 -15.32
C LEU A 302 -16.70 2.22 -15.15
N ALA A 303 -16.90 3.10 -16.13
CA ALA A 303 -16.37 4.45 -16.09
C ALA A 303 -16.96 5.24 -14.92
N ALA A 304 -18.28 5.20 -14.71
CA ALA A 304 -18.91 5.90 -13.60
C ALA A 304 -18.50 5.35 -12.24
N ALA A 305 -18.31 4.03 -12.12
CA ALA A 305 -17.81 3.42 -10.90
C ALA A 305 -16.39 3.88 -10.54
N TRP A 306 -15.47 3.88 -11.51
CA TRP A 306 -14.11 4.37 -11.30
C TRP A 306 -14.07 5.87 -11.03
N TYR A 307 -14.93 6.66 -11.68
CA TYR A 307 -15.10 8.09 -11.37
C TYR A 307 -15.55 8.29 -9.92
N GLY A 308 -16.54 7.53 -9.46
CA GLY A 308 -17.01 7.58 -8.08
C GLY A 308 -15.93 7.20 -7.07
N ALA A 309 -15.15 6.16 -7.37
CA ALA A 309 -14.02 5.76 -6.54
C ALA A 309 -12.91 6.83 -6.45
N LEU A 310 -12.63 7.54 -7.56
CA LEU A 310 -11.61 8.60 -7.61
C LEU A 310 -12.07 9.93 -7.02
N PHE A 311 -13.31 10.34 -7.31
CA PHE A 311 -13.77 11.72 -7.15
C PHE A 311 -15.05 11.87 -6.32
N GLY A 312 -15.58 10.78 -5.76
CA GLY A 312 -16.87 10.80 -5.06
C GLY A 312 -17.98 11.28 -5.98
N TYR A 313 -18.83 12.20 -5.50
CA TYR A 313 -19.90 12.81 -6.29
C TYR A 313 -19.50 14.14 -6.97
N LYS A 314 -18.20 14.45 -7.07
CA LYS A 314 -17.72 15.73 -7.61
C LYS A 314 -18.28 15.99 -9.00
N GLY A 315 -18.96 17.13 -9.18
CA GLY A 315 -19.50 17.55 -10.47
C GLY A 315 -20.69 16.74 -10.99
N VAL A 316 -21.21 15.77 -10.21
CA VAL A 316 -22.37 14.96 -10.59
C VAL A 316 -23.66 15.72 -10.25
N PRO A 317 -24.54 16.01 -11.23
CA PRO A 317 -25.84 16.61 -10.95
C PRO A 317 -26.67 15.74 -10.00
N LYS A 318 -27.29 16.36 -8.98
CA LYS A 318 -28.11 15.62 -8.00
C LYS A 318 -29.25 14.86 -8.68
N GLU A 319 -29.81 15.45 -9.74
CA GLU A 319 -30.87 14.89 -10.57
C GLU A 319 -30.48 13.55 -11.21
N ASN A 320 -29.18 13.33 -11.47
CA ASN A 320 -28.67 12.10 -12.09
C ASN A 320 -28.62 10.93 -11.11
N CYS A 321 -28.59 11.16 -9.78
CA CYS A 321 -28.42 10.09 -8.80
C CYS A 321 -29.54 10.00 -7.77
N GLN A 322 -30.24 11.10 -7.45
CA GLN A 322 -31.16 11.17 -6.31
C GLN A 322 -32.36 10.21 -6.40
N LYS A 323 -32.84 9.93 -7.61
CA LYS A 323 -34.02 9.06 -7.84
C LYS A 323 -33.66 7.74 -8.54
N LEU A 324 -32.39 7.38 -8.52
CA LEU A 324 -31.88 6.17 -9.13
C LEU A 324 -32.55 4.92 -8.51
N MET A 325 -32.91 3.95 -9.35
CA MET A 325 -33.41 2.67 -8.89
C MET A 325 -32.32 1.92 -8.10
N TYR A 326 -32.68 1.36 -6.94
CA TYR A 326 -31.75 0.73 -5.98
C TYR A 326 -30.69 1.67 -5.38
N ARG A 327 -30.85 3.00 -5.49
CA ARG A 327 -29.90 3.98 -4.94
C ARG A 327 -29.51 3.66 -3.50
N ASP A 328 -30.49 3.48 -2.62
CA ASP A 328 -30.23 3.30 -1.19
C ASP A 328 -29.54 1.97 -0.91
N ARG A 329 -29.91 0.90 -1.63
CA ARG A 329 -29.22 -0.40 -1.55
C ARG A 329 -27.77 -0.32 -2.06
N LEU A 330 -27.53 0.42 -3.15
CA LEU A 330 -26.18 0.64 -3.68
C LEU A 330 -25.32 1.47 -2.73
N GLN A 331 -25.90 2.52 -2.14
CA GLN A 331 -25.23 3.35 -1.14
C GLN A 331 -24.91 2.54 0.12
N GLU A 332 -25.88 1.78 0.64
CA GLU A 332 -25.70 0.89 1.79
C GLU A 332 -24.63 -0.17 1.52
N ALA A 333 -24.64 -0.78 0.33
CA ALA A 333 -23.60 -1.72 -0.08
C ALA A 333 -22.21 -1.07 -0.12
N GLY A 334 -22.09 0.16 -0.63
CA GLY A 334 -20.85 0.92 -0.61
C GLY A 334 -20.37 1.21 0.81
N ALA A 335 -21.24 1.69 1.69
CA ALA A 335 -20.93 1.97 3.10
C ALA A 335 -20.50 0.71 3.85
N LYS A 336 -21.20 -0.41 3.68
CA LYS A 336 -20.84 -1.69 4.31
C LYS A 336 -19.53 -2.26 3.76
N LEU A 337 -19.33 -2.20 2.43
CA LEU A 337 -18.03 -2.55 1.82
C LEU A 337 -16.91 -1.70 2.41
N TYR A 338 -17.15 -0.41 2.64
CA TYR A 338 -16.19 0.46 3.32
C TYR A 338 -15.89 -0.05 4.74
N THR A 339 -16.91 -0.30 5.55
CA THR A 339 -16.75 -0.80 6.94
C THR A 339 -15.97 -2.11 7.00
N ILE A 340 -16.29 -3.10 6.16
CA ILE A 340 -15.59 -4.40 6.20
C ILE A 340 -14.16 -4.31 5.65
N SER A 341 -13.87 -3.32 4.81
CA SER A 341 -12.54 -3.11 4.23
C SER A 341 -11.68 -2.16 5.08
N HIS A 342 -12.32 -1.40 5.98
CA HIS A 342 -11.73 -0.43 6.91
C HIS A 342 -12.35 -0.59 8.30
N PRO A 343 -12.12 -1.73 8.96
CA PRO A 343 -12.68 -2.00 10.27
C PRO A 343 -12.33 -0.90 11.28
N SER A 344 -13.31 -0.52 12.11
CA SER A 344 -13.12 0.40 13.23
C SER A 344 -12.13 -0.20 14.25
N PRO A 345 -11.30 0.61 14.93
CA PRO A 345 -10.32 0.12 15.92
C PRO A 345 -10.91 -0.74 17.06
N ASN A 346 -12.23 -0.72 17.29
CA ASN A 346 -12.91 -1.51 18.32
C ASN A 346 -13.46 -2.87 17.87
N GLU A 347 -13.51 -3.15 16.57
CA GLU A 347 -13.79 -4.51 16.08
C GLU A 347 -12.47 -5.10 15.63
N GLY A 348 -11.83 -5.83 16.55
CA GLY A 348 -10.54 -6.47 16.37
C GLY A 348 -10.49 -7.28 15.08
N VAL A 349 -9.94 -6.68 14.03
CA VAL A 349 -9.54 -7.43 12.84
C VAL A 349 -8.24 -8.12 13.17
N ARG A 350 -8.41 -9.38 13.58
CA ARG A 350 -7.41 -10.42 13.37
C ARG A 350 -6.94 -10.28 11.92
N ILE A 351 -5.66 -10.03 11.72
CA ILE A 351 -5.03 -10.45 10.46
C ILE A 351 -5.23 -11.96 10.46
N ASP A 352 -6.11 -12.47 9.61
CA ASP A 352 -6.26 -13.90 9.47
C ASP A 352 -5.04 -14.40 8.70
N THR A 353 -4.08 -14.93 9.45
CA THR A 353 -2.80 -15.44 8.94
C THR A 353 -2.99 -16.77 8.19
N GLU A 354 -4.22 -17.28 8.13
CA GLU A 354 -4.58 -18.54 7.50
C GLU A 354 -4.59 -18.53 5.96
N LYS A 355 -4.34 -17.38 5.28
CA LYS A 355 -4.46 -17.30 3.79
C LYS A 355 -3.33 -16.63 3.01
N LEU A 356 -2.18 -16.42 3.61
CA LEU A 356 -0.95 -16.36 2.83
C LEU A 356 -0.62 -17.80 2.41
N SER A 357 -0.21 -18.01 1.16
CA SER A 357 0.33 -19.33 0.79
C SER A 357 1.47 -19.66 1.77
N GLN A 358 1.73 -20.94 2.08
CA GLN A 358 2.84 -21.28 2.99
C GLN A 358 4.16 -20.62 2.55
N ALA A 359 4.36 -20.44 1.23
CA ALA A 359 5.49 -19.71 0.67
C ALA A 359 5.45 -18.21 1.03
N SER A 360 4.30 -17.56 0.93
CA SER A 360 4.12 -16.14 1.27
C SER A 360 4.19 -15.89 2.79
N LEU A 361 3.71 -16.83 3.63
CA LEU A 361 3.92 -16.80 5.09
C LEU A 361 5.40 -16.95 5.43
N ASN A 362 6.08 -17.88 4.78
CA ASN A 362 7.52 -18.09 4.97
C ASN A 362 8.32 -16.85 4.53
N GLU A 363 7.92 -16.19 3.44
CA GLU A 363 8.56 -14.95 2.97
C GLU A 363 8.33 -13.80 3.95
N LEU A 364 7.11 -13.63 4.47
CA LEU A 364 6.83 -12.60 5.48
C LEU A 364 7.58 -12.86 6.79
N LYS A 365 7.64 -14.12 7.24
CA LYS A 365 8.45 -14.51 8.39
C LYS A 365 9.94 -14.25 8.14
N GLU A 366 10.45 -14.57 6.96
CA GLU A 366 11.84 -14.29 6.58
C GLU A 366 12.13 -12.79 6.66
N ARG A 367 11.20 -11.91 6.25
CA ARG A 367 11.37 -10.45 6.36
C ARG A 367 11.49 -9.97 7.80
N TYR A 368 10.79 -10.60 8.75
CA TYR A 368 10.95 -10.30 10.18
C TYR A 368 12.31 -10.76 10.72
N GLU A 369 12.69 -11.99 10.39
CA GLU A 369 14.01 -12.55 10.74
C GLU A 369 15.14 -11.68 10.16
N ALA A 370 15.03 -11.32 8.88
CA ALA A 370 15.98 -10.48 8.17
C ALA A 370 16.01 -9.06 8.73
N SER A 371 14.87 -8.47 9.10
CA SER A 371 14.85 -7.15 9.72
C SER A 371 15.71 -7.10 10.98
N MET A 372 15.59 -8.09 11.87
CA MET A 372 16.40 -8.16 13.09
C MET A 372 17.88 -8.51 12.81
N VAL A 373 18.14 -9.50 11.97
CA VAL A 373 19.51 -9.97 11.69
C VAL A 373 20.31 -8.94 10.87
N LEU A 374 19.69 -8.36 9.84
CA LEU A 374 20.37 -7.36 9.01
C LEU A 374 20.54 -6.04 9.75
N SER A 375 19.64 -5.68 10.67
CA SER A 375 19.86 -4.58 11.60
C SER A 375 21.20 -4.73 12.32
N GLY A 376 21.47 -5.91 12.91
CA GLY A 376 22.76 -6.16 13.55
C GLY A 376 23.95 -6.26 12.61
N ALA A 377 23.75 -6.73 11.37
CA ALA A 377 24.78 -6.67 10.35
C ALA A 377 25.11 -5.22 9.94
N GLY A 378 24.10 -4.36 9.83
CA GLY A 378 24.24 -2.95 9.48
C GLY A 378 24.99 -2.15 10.55
N ASP A 379 24.66 -2.39 11.82
CA ASP A 379 25.42 -1.93 12.98
C ASP A 379 26.89 -2.36 12.85
N ALA A 380 27.17 -3.68 12.87
CA ALA A 380 28.55 -4.16 12.89
C ALA A 380 29.38 -3.65 11.70
N LEU A 381 28.76 -3.52 10.52
CA LEU A 381 29.38 -2.96 9.32
C LEU A 381 29.71 -1.47 9.46
N GLY A 382 28.85 -0.66 10.07
CA GLY A 382 29.13 0.75 10.34
C GLY A 382 30.09 0.95 11.52
N TYR A 383 30.08 0.02 12.47
CA TYR A 383 30.89 0.09 13.69
C TYR A 383 32.35 -0.30 13.41
N LYS A 384 32.56 -1.51 12.88
CA LYS A 384 33.86 -2.17 12.71
C LYS A 384 34.75 -2.01 13.95
N ASN A 385 34.25 -2.49 15.10
CA ASN A 385 34.90 -2.37 16.41
C ASN A 385 35.24 -0.91 16.82
N GLY A 386 34.44 0.05 16.36
CA GLY A 386 34.64 1.49 16.56
C GLY A 386 35.61 2.14 15.56
N GLU A 387 36.33 1.39 14.73
CA GLU A 387 37.29 1.98 13.78
C GLU A 387 36.62 2.84 12.72
N TRP A 388 35.40 2.47 12.29
CA TRP A 388 34.68 3.17 11.23
C TRP A 388 33.69 4.20 11.78
N GLU A 389 32.99 3.92 12.88
CA GLU A 389 32.13 4.90 13.56
C GLU A 389 32.90 6.19 13.89
N PHE A 390 34.11 6.06 14.45
CA PHE A 390 34.94 7.21 14.82
C PHE A 390 35.85 7.71 13.68
N CYS A 391 35.67 7.20 12.45
CA CYS A 391 36.37 7.69 11.27
C CYS A 391 35.59 8.82 10.60
N HIS A 392 36.00 10.07 10.83
CA HIS A 392 35.34 11.25 10.26
C HIS A 392 35.65 11.51 8.77
N SER A 393 35.87 10.46 7.98
CA SER A 393 36.04 10.54 6.52
C SER A 393 35.47 9.31 5.82
N GLY A 394 34.32 9.48 5.15
CA GLY A 394 33.74 8.41 4.34
C GLY A 394 34.71 7.94 3.25
N ARG A 395 35.55 8.82 2.71
CA ARG A 395 36.55 8.43 1.70
C ARG A 395 37.57 7.43 2.26
N ILE A 396 38.01 7.59 3.51
CA ILE A 396 38.93 6.65 4.14
C ILE A 396 38.25 5.30 4.34
N ILE A 397 37.03 5.30 4.88
CA ILE A 397 36.21 4.08 5.07
C ILE A 397 36.05 3.33 3.74
N HIS A 398 35.65 4.02 2.66
CA HIS A 398 35.47 3.42 1.34
C HIS A 398 36.79 2.89 0.75
N ASN A 399 37.90 3.61 0.92
CA ASN A 399 39.22 3.13 0.48
C ASN A 399 39.66 1.85 1.23
N GLU A 400 39.33 1.72 2.52
CA GLU A 400 39.57 0.49 3.27
C GLU A 400 38.67 -0.65 2.80
N LEU A 401 37.38 -0.37 2.60
CA LEU A 401 36.44 -1.34 2.04
C LEU A 401 36.89 -1.87 0.68
N GLU A 402 37.40 -1.00 -0.20
CA GLU A 402 37.96 -1.39 -1.50
C GLU A 402 39.17 -2.33 -1.34
N LYS A 403 40.07 -2.06 -0.38
CA LYS A 403 41.21 -2.96 -0.08
C LYS A 403 40.76 -4.31 0.47
N MET A 404 39.60 -4.36 1.13
CA MET A 404 38.96 -5.61 1.58
C MET A 404 38.24 -6.34 0.43
N GLY A 405 38.23 -5.79 -0.79
CA GLY A 405 37.59 -6.37 -1.96
C GLY A 405 36.10 -6.01 -2.09
N GLY A 406 35.63 -4.98 -1.39
CA GLY A 406 34.23 -4.56 -1.40
C GLY A 406 33.34 -5.33 -0.41
N ILE A 407 32.11 -4.86 -0.24
CA ILE A 407 31.17 -5.38 0.76
C ILE A 407 30.86 -6.88 0.62
N GLU A 408 30.90 -7.42 -0.60
CA GLU A 408 30.67 -8.85 -0.88
C GLU A 408 31.73 -9.77 -0.28
N ASN A 409 32.91 -9.23 0.02
CA ASN A 409 34.03 -9.98 0.56
C ASN A 409 34.20 -9.80 2.08
N VAL A 410 33.47 -8.87 2.69
CA VAL A 410 33.46 -8.68 4.14
C VAL A 410 32.72 -9.83 4.81
N THR A 411 33.38 -10.46 5.79
CA THR A 411 32.77 -11.48 6.66
C THR A 411 32.55 -10.87 8.03
N VAL A 412 31.28 -10.59 8.34
CA VAL A 412 30.87 -9.96 9.60
C VAL A 412 30.83 -11.04 10.67
N LYS A 413 31.85 -11.05 11.51
CA LYS A 413 31.99 -11.96 12.66
C LYS A 413 33.02 -11.44 13.66
N LEU A 414 32.97 -12.00 14.86
CA LEU A 414 33.99 -11.79 15.88
C LEU A 414 35.35 -12.39 15.45
N PRO A 415 36.48 -11.77 15.86
CA PRO A 415 36.54 -10.57 16.69
C PRO A 415 36.46 -9.25 15.89
N ASP A 416 36.50 -9.28 14.56
CA ASP A 416 36.77 -8.09 13.73
C ASP A 416 35.54 -7.20 13.47
N TRP A 417 34.34 -7.76 13.64
CA TRP A 417 33.06 -7.08 13.40
C TRP A 417 32.07 -7.41 14.51
N MET A 418 32.32 -6.86 15.70
CA MET A 418 31.34 -6.90 16.79
C MET A 418 30.17 -5.94 16.51
N ILE A 419 29.00 -6.25 17.07
CA ILE A 419 27.88 -5.29 17.12
C ILE A 419 28.15 -4.19 18.16
N SER A 420 27.59 -2.99 18.02
CA SER A 420 27.69 -1.89 18.98
C SER A 420 26.55 -1.95 20.02
N ASP A 421 26.34 -0.87 20.77
CA ASP A 421 25.25 -0.77 21.73
C ASP A 421 23.88 -0.74 21.03
N ASP A 422 23.83 -0.31 19.79
CA ASP A 422 22.67 -0.27 18.91
C ASP A 422 21.93 -1.60 18.86
N THR A 423 22.60 -2.67 18.42
CA THR A 423 21.99 -3.99 18.34
C THR A 423 21.68 -4.55 19.72
N VAL A 424 22.52 -4.30 20.72
CA VAL A 424 22.29 -4.75 22.10
C VAL A 424 20.99 -4.15 22.64
N MET A 425 20.76 -2.86 22.41
CA MET A 425 19.54 -2.18 22.83
C MET A 425 18.34 -2.54 21.95
N HIS A 426 18.52 -2.73 20.64
CA HIS A 426 17.45 -3.16 19.74
C HIS A 426 16.94 -4.56 20.11
N LEU A 427 17.85 -5.48 20.43
CA LEU A 427 17.50 -6.81 20.94
C LEU A 427 16.81 -6.72 22.30
N ALA A 428 17.26 -5.82 23.19
CA ALA A 428 16.60 -5.59 24.49
C ALA A 428 15.14 -5.13 24.32
N THR A 429 14.85 -4.23 23.36
CA THR A 429 13.48 -3.85 23.00
C THR A 429 12.68 -5.05 22.51
N ALA A 430 13.24 -5.83 21.58
CA ALA A 430 12.58 -6.99 21.00
C ALA A 430 12.24 -8.05 22.05
N GLU A 431 13.17 -8.36 22.96
CA GLU A 431 12.95 -9.33 24.04
C GLU A 431 11.87 -8.87 25.04
N ALA A 432 11.81 -7.58 25.36
CA ALA A 432 10.74 -7.03 26.19
C ALA A 432 9.37 -7.18 25.52
N LEU A 433 9.28 -6.87 24.21
CA LEU A 433 8.06 -7.05 23.41
C LEU A 433 7.65 -8.53 23.31
N MET A 434 8.62 -9.45 23.20
CA MET A 434 8.36 -10.90 23.15
C MET A 434 7.78 -11.45 24.46
N LYS A 435 8.16 -10.87 25.60
CA LYS A 435 7.69 -11.25 26.93
C LYS A 435 6.38 -10.59 27.33
N TRP A 436 5.82 -9.72 26.50
CA TRP A 436 4.56 -9.04 26.75
C TRP A 436 3.41 -9.70 25.98
N ASP A 437 2.33 -9.97 26.71
CA ASP A 437 1.09 -10.49 26.16
C ASP A 437 0.17 -9.32 25.79
N GLN A 438 -0.30 -9.29 24.54
CA GLN A 438 -1.01 -8.12 23.97
C GLN A 438 -2.31 -7.78 24.69
N ASP A 439 -2.92 -8.77 25.33
CA ASP A 439 -4.17 -8.63 26.10
C ASP A 439 -3.94 -8.05 27.50
N THR A 440 -2.68 -7.73 27.84
CA THR A 440 -2.30 -7.17 29.13
C THR A 440 -1.98 -5.68 29.06
N ASP A 441 -2.14 -4.99 30.19
CA ASP A 441 -1.84 -3.57 30.35
C ASP A 441 -0.42 -3.20 29.83
N LYS A 442 -0.33 -2.10 29.07
CA LYS A 442 0.93 -1.57 28.53
C LYS A 442 1.89 -1.13 29.63
N GLU A 443 1.42 -0.81 30.83
CA GLU A 443 2.30 -0.55 31.98
C GLU A 443 3.25 -1.72 32.26
N LYS A 444 2.79 -2.97 32.07
CA LYS A 444 3.64 -4.16 32.20
C LYS A 444 4.68 -4.27 31.09
N LEU A 445 4.35 -3.81 29.88
CA LEU A 445 5.33 -3.72 28.80
C LEU A 445 6.40 -2.67 29.11
N TYR A 446 6.00 -1.50 29.62
CA TYR A 446 6.93 -0.42 29.95
C TYR A 446 7.88 -0.80 31.07
N ASP A 447 7.38 -1.52 32.07
CA ASP A 447 8.20 -2.11 33.13
C ASP A 447 9.25 -3.10 32.57
N LYS A 448 8.83 -4.03 31.68
CA LYS A 448 9.74 -4.96 31.00
C LYS A 448 10.78 -4.27 30.13
N LEU A 449 10.38 -3.23 29.39
CA LEU A 449 11.31 -2.43 28.58
C LEU A 449 12.36 -1.78 29.47
N ALA A 450 11.96 -1.20 30.61
CA ALA A 450 12.90 -0.60 31.55
C ALA A 450 13.87 -1.63 32.17
N ASP A 451 13.39 -2.83 32.51
CA ASP A 451 14.22 -3.92 33.00
C ASP A 451 15.27 -4.36 31.96
N HIS A 452 14.83 -4.57 30.72
CA HIS A 452 15.71 -4.96 29.63
C HIS A 452 16.74 -3.89 29.27
N TYR A 453 16.34 -2.61 29.21
CA TYR A 453 17.27 -1.50 28.97
C TYR A 453 18.31 -1.36 30.09
N LYS A 454 17.90 -1.54 31.35
CA LYS A 454 18.84 -1.50 32.47
C LYS A 454 19.79 -2.69 32.47
N THR A 455 19.27 -3.88 32.18
CA THR A 455 20.06 -5.13 32.22
C THR A 455 21.05 -5.22 31.06
N CYS A 456 20.67 -4.76 29.86
CA CYS A 456 21.54 -4.83 28.68
C CYS A 456 22.80 -3.96 28.80
N MET A 457 22.82 -2.96 29.69
CA MET A 457 24.00 -2.14 29.99
C MET A 457 25.21 -2.96 30.47
N ASN A 458 24.99 -4.17 31.01
CA ASN A 458 26.06 -5.09 31.39
C ASN A 458 26.84 -5.66 30.18
N HIS A 459 26.33 -5.48 28.96
CA HIS A 459 26.90 -6.02 27.72
C HIS A 459 27.58 -4.96 26.84
N MET A 460 27.84 -3.75 27.36
CA MET A 460 28.35 -2.61 26.58
C MET A 460 29.88 -2.52 26.47
N ALA A 461 30.61 -3.48 27.02
CA ALA A 461 32.07 -3.47 26.96
C ALA A 461 32.56 -3.50 25.51
N GLY A 462 33.29 -2.46 25.11
CA GLY A 462 33.80 -2.31 23.74
C GLY A 462 32.74 -1.96 22.70
N ARG A 463 31.57 -1.45 23.11
CA ARG A 463 30.44 -1.13 22.23
C ARG A 463 30.04 0.36 22.20
N ALA A 464 30.90 1.22 22.75
CA ALA A 464 30.76 2.68 22.72
C ALA A 464 29.36 3.28 23.10
N PRO A 465 28.70 2.82 24.19
CA PRO A 465 27.34 3.27 24.47
C PRO A 465 27.23 4.78 24.73
N GLY A 466 26.20 5.40 24.16
CA GLY A 466 25.94 6.82 24.35
C GLY A 466 25.69 7.21 25.83
N LEU A 467 26.40 8.23 26.32
CA LEU A 467 26.36 8.65 27.74
C LEU A 467 24.94 8.96 28.25
N THR A 468 24.13 9.68 27.46
CA THR A 468 22.72 9.96 27.80
C THR A 468 21.93 8.68 28.05
N CYS A 469 22.19 7.65 27.24
CA CYS A 469 21.51 6.37 27.35
C CYS A 469 21.93 5.63 28.63
N VAL A 470 23.24 5.58 28.89
CA VAL A 470 23.81 4.99 30.10
C VAL A 470 23.27 5.68 31.35
N ASP A 471 23.38 7.00 31.45
CA ASP A 471 22.92 7.78 32.60
C ASP A 471 21.43 7.56 32.87
N SER A 472 20.61 7.57 31.82
CA SER A 472 19.17 7.40 31.96
C SER A 472 18.78 5.98 32.36
N CYS A 473 19.48 4.95 31.87
CA CYS A 473 19.23 3.57 32.29
C CYS A 473 19.50 3.36 33.78
N HIS A 474 20.43 4.10 34.38
CA HIS A 474 20.66 4.08 35.83
C HIS A 474 19.48 4.68 36.62
N LEU A 475 18.73 5.62 36.03
CA LEU A 475 17.55 6.23 36.66
C LEU A 475 16.32 5.32 36.66
N LEU A 476 16.27 4.34 35.75
CA LEU A 476 15.16 3.41 35.65
C LEU A 476 15.04 2.55 36.91
N LYS A 477 13.81 2.35 37.37
CA LYS A 477 13.46 1.53 38.54
C LYS A 477 12.37 0.53 38.15
N PRO A 478 12.71 -0.57 37.45
CA PRO A 478 11.78 -1.66 37.20
C PRO A 478 11.14 -2.16 38.50
N ASP A 479 9.94 -2.73 38.40
CA ASP A 479 9.05 -3.17 39.48
C ASP A 479 8.46 -2.03 40.35
N ILE A 480 8.79 -0.77 40.07
CA ILE A 480 8.17 0.39 40.69
C ILE A 480 7.15 0.99 39.70
N PRO A 481 5.90 1.26 40.11
CA PRO A 481 4.92 1.94 39.25
C PRO A 481 5.50 3.23 38.65
N GLN A 482 5.43 3.36 37.33
CA GLN A 482 6.06 4.46 36.57
C GLN A 482 7.57 4.63 36.79
N GLY A 483 8.27 3.61 37.30
CA GLY A 483 9.72 3.62 37.49
C GLY A 483 10.52 3.66 36.18
N TYR A 484 9.85 3.49 35.04
CA TYR A 484 10.40 3.70 33.71
C TYR A 484 10.39 5.18 33.26
N CYS A 485 9.71 6.07 34.01
CA CYS A 485 9.61 7.49 33.70
C CYS A 485 10.84 8.26 34.22
N ILE A 486 11.49 9.01 33.33
CA ILE A 486 12.56 9.95 33.70
C ILE A 486 12.14 11.42 33.46
N PRO A 487 12.79 12.41 34.10
CA PRO A 487 12.55 13.82 33.82
C PRO A 487 12.88 14.21 32.38
N PHE A 488 12.24 15.27 31.87
CA PHE A 488 12.67 15.91 30.62
C PHE A 488 14.12 16.39 30.73
N ASN A 489 14.88 16.27 29.64
CA ASN A 489 16.26 16.75 29.56
C ASN A 489 16.53 17.36 28.19
N SER A 490 16.91 18.64 28.16
CA SER A 490 17.20 19.38 26.92
C SER A 490 18.37 18.83 26.10
N ARG A 491 19.22 17.98 26.70
CA ARG A 491 20.35 17.33 26.02
C ARG A 491 20.04 15.91 25.55
N ALA A 492 18.83 15.40 25.76
CA ALA A 492 18.47 14.01 25.47
C ALA A 492 17.91 13.80 24.04
N GLY A 493 18.44 14.55 23.06
CA GLY A 493 18.01 14.50 21.65
C GLY A 493 18.76 13.49 20.76
N GLY A 494 19.67 12.69 21.34
CA GLY A 494 20.49 11.70 20.63
C GLY A 494 19.70 10.60 19.90
N CYS A 495 20.38 9.89 18.99
CA CYS A 495 19.84 8.78 18.20
C CYS A 495 19.52 7.52 19.00
N GLY A 496 19.99 7.42 20.25
CA GLY A 496 19.88 6.20 21.07
C GLY A 496 18.47 5.63 21.18
N ALA A 497 17.44 6.48 21.19
CA ALA A 497 16.04 6.05 21.14
C ALA A 497 15.60 5.51 19.77
N ALA A 498 16.08 6.11 18.67
CA ALA A 498 15.78 5.70 17.31
C ALA A 498 16.36 4.32 16.98
N MET A 499 17.66 4.12 17.27
CA MET A 499 18.44 2.93 16.89
C MET A 499 17.90 1.60 17.44
N ARG A 500 17.02 1.65 18.45
CA ARG A 500 16.48 0.46 19.14
C ARG A 500 14.98 0.23 18.95
N ALA A 501 14.31 1.00 18.09
CA ALA A 501 12.85 1.06 18.04
C ALA A 501 12.20 0.33 16.86
N MET A 502 12.97 -0.13 15.86
CA MET A 502 12.44 -0.72 14.63
C MET A 502 11.53 -1.93 14.91
N CYS A 503 11.91 -2.81 15.84
CA CYS A 503 11.12 -3.97 16.24
C CYS A 503 9.74 -3.63 16.84
N ILE A 504 9.49 -2.39 17.28
CA ILE A 504 8.14 -1.94 17.69
C ILE A 504 7.23 -1.92 16.46
N GLY A 505 7.73 -1.51 15.30
CA GLY A 505 7.01 -1.57 14.03
C GLY A 505 6.79 -2.98 13.51
N LEU A 506 7.71 -3.92 13.82
CA LEU A 506 7.47 -5.35 13.61
C LEU A 506 6.35 -5.84 14.52
N ARG A 507 6.27 -5.35 15.77
CA ARG A 507 5.27 -5.77 16.76
C ARG A 507 3.86 -5.23 16.50
N PHE A 508 3.77 -4.02 15.97
CA PHE A 508 2.51 -3.30 15.70
C PHE A 508 2.42 -2.85 14.23
N PRO A 509 2.45 -3.79 13.27
CA PRO A 509 2.58 -3.45 11.86
C PRO A 509 1.27 -2.96 11.23
N ARG A 510 0.11 -3.12 11.90
CA ARG A 510 -1.19 -2.79 11.29
C ARG A 510 -1.50 -1.29 11.34
N PRO A 511 -2.16 -0.74 10.32
CA PRO A 511 -2.71 0.62 10.40
C PRO A 511 -3.62 0.85 11.61
N SER A 512 -4.39 -0.16 12.03
CA SER A 512 -5.26 -0.09 13.20
C SER A 512 -4.51 0.00 14.52
N GLU A 513 -3.23 -0.39 14.55
CA GLU A 513 -2.37 -0.37 15.74
C GLU A 513 -1.52 0.91 15.81
N LEU A 514 -1.73 1.90 14.94
CA LEU A 514 -0.93 3.12 14.91
C LEU A 514 -0.88 3.83 16.28
N SER A 515 -1.98 3.84 17.03
CA SER A 515 -2.01 4.42 18.37
C SER A 515 -1.11 3.67 19.37
N ASP A 516 -1.05 2.34 19.26
CA ASP A 516 -0.19 1.50 20.10
C ASP A 516 1.28 1.66 19.69
N LEU A 517 1.56 1.69 18.38
CA LEU A 517 2.89 1.97 17.85
C LEU A 517 3.39 3.33 18.38
N ILE A 518 2.58 4.40 18.26
CA ILE A 518 2.92 5.73 18.77
C ILE A 518 3.20 5.69 20.27
N ALA A 519 2.30 5.09 21.05
CA ALA A 519 2.47 5.02 22.50
C ALA A 519 3.77 4.29 22.88
N VAL A 520 3.98 3.09 22.36
CA VAL A 520 5.14 2.26 22.71
C VAL A 520 6.44 2.85 22.18
N SER A 521 6.48 3.42 20.98
CA SER A 521 7.69 4.06 20.45
C SER A 521 8.05 5.33 21.23
N VAL A 522 7.07 6.17 21.58
CA VAL A 522 7.30 7.38 22.39
C VAL A 522 7.77 7.01 23.79
N GLU A 523 7.10 6.07 24.45
CA GLU A 523 7.45 5.67 25.82
C GLU A 523 8.82 5.01 25.90
N SER A 524 9.07 4.02 25.04
CA SER A 524 10.37 3.33 24.97
C SER A 524 11.52 4.28 24.66
N GLY A 525 11.30 5.30 23.82
CA GLY A 525 12.28 6.32 23.51
C GLY A 525 12.55 7.21 24.73
N ARG A 526 11.50 7.76 25.35
CA ARG A 526 11.64 8.70 26.47
C ARG A 526 12.06 8.08 27.80
N MET A 527 12.16 6.75 27.90
CA MET A 527 12.85 6.07 29.00
C MET A 527 14.32 6.48 29.11
N THR A 528 14.96 6.87 27.99
CA THR A 528 16.33 7.41 28.02
C THR A 528 16.52 8.73 27.28
N HIS A 529 15.60 9.06 26.37
CA HIS A 529 15.66 10.26 25.55
C HIS A 529 14.39 11.08 25.73
N HIS A 530 14.17 11.63 26.94
CA HIS A 530 12.99 12.47 27.22
C HIS A 530 13.18 13.88 26.65
N HIS A 531 13.22 13.93 25.31
CA HIS A 531 13.26 15.10 24.46
C HIS A 531 12.62 14.75 23.11
N PRO A 532 11.75 15.61 22.52
CA PRO A 532 11.07 15.32 21.26
C PRO A 532 12.00 14.88 20.14
N THR A 533 13.13 15.56 19.94
CA THR A 533 14.14 15.14 18.94
C THR A 533 14.56 13.67 19.08
N GLY A 534 14.70 13.17 20.31
CA GLY A 534 15.12 11.80 20.57
C GLY A 534 13.98 10.80 20.40
N TYR A 535 12.87 10.93 21.15
CA TYR A 535 11.79 9.93 21.10
C TYR A 535 10.95 9.97 19.82
N LEU A 536 10.94 11.08 19.07
CA LEU A 536 10.33 11.10 17.72
C LEU A 536 11.19 10.36 16.70
N GLY A 537 12.50 10.22 16.95
CA GLY A 537 13.35 9.31 16.20
C GLY A 537 12.98 7.83 16.41
N SER A 538 12.61 7.46 17.65
CA SER A 538 12.01 6.14 17.94
C SER A 538 10.72 5.93 17.17
N LEU A 539 9.84 6.95 17.15
CA LEU A 539 8.60 6.91 16.35
C LEU A 539 8.89 6.71 14.86
N ALA A 540 9.81 7.48 14.26
CA ALA A 540 10.16 7.33 12.85
C ALA A 540 10.69 5.91 12.55
N SER A 541 11.58 5.40 13.41
CA SER A 541 12.18 4.06 13.27
C SER A 541 11.14 2.93 13.34
N ALA A 542 10.22 2.99 14.30
CA ALA A 542 9.12 2.05 14.43
C ALA A 542 8.13 2.18 13.26
N LEU A 543 7.69 3.41 12.94
CA LEU A 543 6.66 3.66 11.93
C LEU A 543 7.11 3.21 10.54
N PHE A 544 8.35 3.50 10.15
CA PHE A 544 8.88 3.11 8.84
C PHE A 544 9.08 1.61 8.74
N THR A 545 9.39 0.94 9.86
CA THR A 545 9.41 -0.54 9.90
C THR A 545 8.01 -1.11 9.68
N ALA A 546 6.97 -0.53 10.30
CA ALA A 546 5.59 -0.93 10.03
C ALA A 546 5.20 -0.70 8.56
N TYR A 547 5.56 0.45 7.97
CA TYR A 547 5.33 0.74 6.55
C TYR A 547 6.05 -0.24 5.61
N ALA A 548 7.29 -0.62 5.95
CA ALA A 548 8.02 -1.65 5.22
C ALA A 548 7.26 -2.98 5.24
N ILE A 549 6.79 -3.44 6.40
CA ILE A 549 5.99 -4.68 6.53
C ILE A 549 4.68 -4.59 5.74
N GLN A 550 3.98 -3.44 5.80
CA GLN A 550 2.76 -3.18 5.03
C GLN A 550 2.99 -3.14 3.51
N GLY A 551 4.24 -2.99 3.06
CA GLY A 551 4.60 -2.88 1.65
C GLY A 551 4.24 -1.52 1.04
N LEU A 552 4.22 -0.46 1.85
CA LEU A 552 3.99 0.90 1.35
C LEU A 552 5.21 1.37 0.53
N PRO A 553 5.01 2.12 -0.58
CA PRO A 553 6.10 2.74 -1.32
C PRO A 553 6.98 3.60 -0.41
N VAL A 554 8.31 3.47 -0.55
CA VAL A 554 9.27 4.16 0.33
C VAL A 554 9.07 5.67 0.28
N LEU A 555 8.77 6.25 -0.89
CA LEU A 555 8.51 7.69 -1.08
C LEU A 555 7.36 8.25 -0.20
N GLU A 556 6.43 7.40 0.26
CA GLU A 556 5.28 7.81 1.08
C GLU A 556 5.64 7.97 2.57
N TRP A 557 6.73 7.36 3.03
CA TRP A 557 6.97 7.17 4.46
C TRP A 557 7.17 8.50 5.18
N GLY A 558 7.94 9.41 4.59
CA GLY A 558 8.17 10.76 5.12
C GLY A 558 6.88 11.54 5.32
N HIS A 559 5.98 11.55 4.33
CA HIS A 559 4.66 12.17 4.44
C HIS A 559 3.84 11.52 5.56
N GLY A 560 3.85 10.18 5.64
CA GLY A 560 3.18 9.43 6.70
C GLY A 560 3.71 9.72 8.10
N LEU A 561 5.00 10.05 8.26
CA LEU A 561 5.55 10.51 9.54
C LEU A 561 4.98 11.87 9.92
N MET A 562 4.95 12.83 8.98
CA MET A 562 4.38 14.16 9.22
C MET A 562 2.91 14.08 9.65
N ASP A 563 2.13 13.17 9.05
CA ASP A 563 0.73 12.89 9.44
C ASP A 563 0.60 12.25 10.84
N ALA A 564 1.62 11.53 11.31
CA ALA A 564 1.64 10.89 12.62
C ALA A 564 2.05 11.84 13.74
N LEU A 565 2.83 12.90 13.46
CA LEU A 565 3.34 13.83 14.48
C LEU A 565 2.23 14.50 15.31
N PRO A 566 1.11 15.02 14.74
CA PRO A 566 0.03 15.59 15.54
C PRO A 566 -0.57 14.58 16.55
N LYS A 567 -0.69 13.31 16.16
CA LYS A 567 -1.21 12.23 17.03
C LYS A 567 -0.21 11.89 18.14
N ALA A 568 1.09 11.89 17.84
CA ALA A 568 2.13 11.72 18.84
C ALA A 568 2.16 12.88 19.85
N LEU A 569 1.95 14.12 19.38
CA LEU A 569 1.83 15.28 20.25
C LEU A 569 0.60 15.18 21.16
N GLU A 570 -0.55 14.81 20.60
CA GLU A 570 -1.78 14.56 21.37
C GLU A 570 -1.55 13.50 22.44
N TYR A 571 -0.89 12.39 22.11
CA TYR A 571 -0.50 11.36 23.08
C TYR A 571 0.36 11.95 24.21
N VAL A 572 1.42 12.70 23.88
CA VAL A 572 2.33 13.30 24.88
C VAL A 572 1.59 14.27 25.81
N ILE A 573 0.69 15.09 25.26
CA ILE A 573 -0.16 16.01 26.04
C ILE A 573 -1.06 15.23 26.99
N ASN A 574 -1.73 14.18 26.50
CA ASN A 574 -2.66 13.38 27.29
C ASN A 574 -1.97 12.59 28.42
N GLN A 575 -0.70 12.21 28.24
CA GLN A 575 0.10 11.60 29.30
C GLN A 575 0.51 12.59 30.42
N GLY A 576 0.36 13.90 30.21
CA GLY A 576 0.53 14.92 31.26
C GLY A 576 1.96 15.16 31.77
N ARG A 577 2.97 14.44 31.26
CA ARG A 577 4.36 14.52 31.74
C ARG A 577 5.17 15.57 30.97
N TYR A 578 5.64 16.61 31.67
CA TYR A 578 6.49 17.69 31.10
C TYR A 578 5.92 18.27 29.80
N VAL A 579 4.60 18.52 29.77
CA VAL A 579 3.88 18.91 28.55
C VAL A 579 4.46 20.19 27.95
N LYS A 580 4.74 21.19 28.78
CA LYS A 580 5.26 22.50 28.35
C LYS A 580 6.64 22.37 27.71
N GLU A 581 7.54 21.63 28.34
CA GLU A 581 8.91 21.42 27.86
C GLU A 581 8.91 20.64 26.53
N ASN A 582 8.11 19.58 26.44
CA ASN A 582 7.97 18.81 25.21
C ASN A 582 7.37 19.65 24.06
N GLN A 583 6.33 20.45 24.32
CA GLN A 583 5.75 21.35 23.32
C GLN A 583 6.75 22.41 22.84
N MET A 584 7.55 22.98 23.74
CA MET A 584 8.57 23.98 23.39
C MET A 584 9.68 23.41 22.50
N ALA A 585 10.04 22.14 22.70
CA ALA A 585 11.11 21.47 21.95
C ALA A 585 10.61 20.74 20.68
N TRP A 586 9.30 20.65 20.47
CA TRP A 586 8.69 19.84 19.41
C TRP A 586 9.12 20.24 17.99
N ASN A 587 9.08 21.55 17.72
CA ASN A 587 9.22 22.10 16.38
C ASN A 587 10.56 21.76 15.71
N TYR A 588 11.61 21.48 16.48
CA TYR A 588 12.93 21.19 15.90
C TYR A 588 12.89 19.95 15.00
N PHE A 589 12.34 18.83 15.51
CA PHE A 589 12.23 17.59 14.75
C PHE A 589 11.32 17.76 13.53
N GLU A 590 10.12 18.32 13.74
CA GLU A 590 9.13 18.53 12.70
C GLU A 590 9.66 19.41 11.56
N SER A 591 10.34 20.51 11.90
CA SER A 591 10.90 21.43 10.90
C SER A 591 12.06 20.80 10.13
N ALA A 592 12.92 20.02 10.80
CA ALA A 592 14.02 19.31 10.14
C ALA A 592 13.51 18.30 9.11
N TRP A 593 12.50 17.50 9.48
CA TRP A 593 11.87 16.55 8.57
C TRP A 593 11.10 17.24 7.44
N ALA A 594 10.29 18.26 7.74
CA ALA A 594 9.60 19.03 6.70
C ALA A 594 10.58 19.61 5.67
N LYS A 595 11.70 20.17 6.13
CA LYS A 595 12.75 20.69 5.26
C LYS A 595 13.38 19.59 4.42
N TYR A 596 13.77 18.46 5.03
CA TYR A 596 14.36 17.34 4.31
C TYR A 596 13.43 16.81 3.20
N LEU A 597 12.15 16.61 3.51
CA LEU A 597 11.17 16.11 2.53
C LEU A 597 10.99 17.09 1.38
N HIS A 598 10.93 18.40 1.67
CA HIS A 598 10.89 19.44 0.66
C HIS A 598 12.15 19.46 -0.21
N ASP A 599 13.34 19.38 0.39
CA ASP A 599 14.61 19.36 -0.35
C ASP A 599 14.72 18.13 -1.27
N ARG A 600 14.03 17.03 -0.94
CA ARG A 600 13.92 15.81 -1.77
C ARG A 600 12.72 15.82 -2.72
N GLY A 601 11.80 16.79 -2.59
CA GLY A 601 10.59 16.89 -3.39
C GLY A 601 9.57 15.77 -3.13
N ILE A 602 9.51 15.25 -1.90
CA ILE A 602 8.65 14.12 -1.50
C ILE A 602 7.71 14.46 -0.33
N GLU A 603 7.52 15.75 -0.03
CA GLU A 603 6.62 16.21 1.03
C GLU A 603 5.15 15.83 0.78
N ASP A 604 4.77 15.57 -0.47
CA ASP A 604 3.43 15.15 -0.87
C ASP A 604 3.19 13.63 -0.74
N GLY A 605 4.25 12.85 -0.51
CA GLY A 605 4.23 11.39 -0.50
C GLY A 605 3.83 10.77 -1.84
N LYS A 606 3.98 11.46 -2.97
CA LYS A 606 3.55 11.01 -4.30
C LYS A 606 4.61 11.19 -5.37
N SER A 607 5.45 12.21 -5.20
CA SER A 607 6.51 12.55 -6.13
C SER A 607 7.75 11.65 -5.91
N GLU A 608 8.52 11.45 -6.98
CA GLU A 608 9.78 10.70 -6.92
C GLU A 608 10.88 11.55 -6.24
N PRO A 609 11.75 10.95 -5.42
CA PRO A 609 12.81 11.68 -4.74
C PRO A 609 13.84 12.25 -5.72
N VAL A 610 14.18 13.52 -5.56
CA VAL A 610 15.22 14.20 -6.34
C VAL A 610 16.51 14.25 -5.53
N PHE A 611 17.55 13.60 -6.06
CA PHE A 611 18.90 13.66 -5.51
C PHE A 611 19.74 14.72 -6.26
N PRO A 612 20.72 15.36 -5.58
CA PRO A 612 21.67 16.24 -6.26
C PRO A 612 22.45 15.52 -7.37
N ASP A 613 22.76 16.22 -8.48
CA ASP A 613 23.53 15.66 -9.60
C ASP A 613 24.88 15.06 -9.17
N LYS A 614 25.52 15.68 -8.18
CA LYS A 614 26.72 15.17 -7.50
C LYS A 614 26.34 14.74 -6.09
N TYR A 615 26.28 13.43 -5.88
CA TYR A 615 25.93 12.83 -4.59
C TYR A 615 26.82 11.64 -4.25
N GLY A 616 28.14 11.83 -4.44
CA GLY A 616 29.19 10.87 -4.09
C GLY A 616 29.50 10.85 -2.59
N ILE A 617 30.61 10.20 -2.23
CA ILE A 617 30.98 9.96 -0.81
C ILE A 617 31.16 11.30 -0.07
N GLU A 618 31.97 12.21 -0.60
CA GLU A 618 32.24 13.51 0.06
C GLU A 618 31.02 14.44 0.04
N GLU A 619 30.20 14.38 -1.00
CA GLU A 619 28.96 15.16 -1.04
C GLU A 619 27.98 14.67 0.03
N ARG A 620 27.83 13.34 0.18
CA ARG A 620 27.00 12.76 1.24
C ARG A 620 27.51 13.09 2.62
N ASP A 621 28.81 12.97 2.89
CA ASP A 621 29.42 13.39 4.17
C ASP A 621 29.07 14.84 4.53
N LYS A 622 29.20 15.77 3.55
CA LYS A 622 28.84 17.18 3.75
C LYS A 622 27.34 17.35 3.99
N THR A 623 26.49 16.65 3.25
CA THR A 623 25.04 16.70 3.41
C THR A 623 24.61 16.17 4.78
N TYR A 624 25.09 15.01 5.20
CA TYR A 624 24.75 14.41 6.50
C TYR A 624 25.19 15.30 7.65
N LYS A 625 26.39 15.88 7.55
CA LYS A 625 26.85 16.89 8.50
C LYS A 625 25.94 18.14 8.54
N SER A 626 25.38 18.55 7.40
CA SER A 626 24.47 19.71 7.34
C SER A 626 23.10 19.45 7.97
N TRP A 627 22.65 18.18 8.02
CA TRP A 627 21.41 17.79 8.71
C TRP A 627 21.60 17.59 10.21
N SER A 628 22.84 17.40 10.65
CA SER A 628 23.16 17.09 12.05
C SER A 628 22.85 18.22 13.03
N PHE A 629 22.60 17.83 14.28
CA PHE A 629 22.41 18.80 15.37
C PHE A 629 23.71 19.54 15.71
N SER A 630 24.84 18.82 15.82
CA SER A 630 26.12 19.37 16.30
C SER A 630 27.35 18.92 15.51
N GLY A 631 27.19 18.62 14.21
CA GLY A 631 28.30 18.40 13.27
C GLY A 631 28.67 16.95 13.00
N TRP A 632 27.99 15.99 13.63
CA TRP A 632 28.15 14.54 13.40
C TRP A 632 26.80 13.96 12.94
N GLY A 633 26.67 13.72 11.63
CA GLY A 633 25.40 13.31 11.01
C GLY A 633 24.98 11.92 11.43
N GLY A 634 23.72 11.76 11.83
CA GLY A 634 23.15 10.50 12.29
C GLY A 634 23.12 10.34 13.80
N SER A 635 23.72 11.27 14.55
CA SER A 635 23.87 11.14 16.02
C SER A 635 22.66 11.59 16.83
N SER A 636 21.60 12.06 16.18
CA SER A 636 20.39 12.56 16.82
C SER A 636 19.14 11.83 16.34
N GLY A 637 18.08 11.87 17.13
CA GLY A 637 16.86 11.15 16.78
C GLY A 637 16.18 11.69 15.51
N HIS A 638 16.45 12.93 15.08
CA HIS A 638 15.91 13.43 13.81
C HIS A 638 16.69 12.94 12.59
N ASP A 639 18.02 12.90 12.65
CA ASP A 639 18.87 12.68 11.48
C ASP A 639 19.32 11.22 11.30
N ALA A 640 19.39 10.40 12.35
CA ALA A 640 19.68 8.96 12.20
C ALA A 640 18.66 8.25 11.28
N PRO A 641 17.34 8.29 11.57
CA PRO A 641 16.34 7.72 10.67
C PRO A 641 16.24 8.49 9.33
N MET A 642 16.59 9.78 9.28
CA MET A 642 16.55 10.56 8.04
C MET A 642 17.64 10.12 7.05
N ILE A 643 18.87 9.91 7.52
CA ILE A 643 19.98 9.41 6.70
C ILE A 643 19.71 7.97 6.28
N ALA A 644 19.20 7.13 7.19
CA ALA A 644 18.77 5.77 6.85
C ALA A 644 17.70 5.77 5.74
N TYR A 645 16.78 6.73 5.78
CA TYR A 645 15.66 6.84 4.84
C TYR A 645 16.15 7.34 3.48
N ASP A 646 17.04 8.35 3.49
CA ASP A 646 17.72 8.84 2.30
C ASP A 646 18.54 7.75 1.60
N ALA A 647 19.24 6.94 2.39
CA ALA A 647 19.99 5.79 1.89
C ALA A 647 19.06 4.77 1.21
N LEU A 648 17.93 4.43 1.84
CA LEU A 648 16.97 3.47 1.29
C LEU A 648 16.30 3.99 0.01
N LEU A 649 15.90 5.27 -0.03
CA LEU A 649 15.37 5.92 -1.23
C LEU A 649 16.38 5.87 -2.39
N GLY A 650 17.66 6.13 -2.12
CA GLY A 650 18.71 6.11 -3.14
C GLY A 650 19.18 4.72 -3.56
N ALA A 651 19.05 3.72 -2.68
CA ALA A 651 19.53 2.36 -2.92
C ALA A 651 18.50 1.44 -3.56
N GLY A 652 17.20 1.68 -3.34
CA GLY A 652 16.14 0.76 -3.73
C GLY A 652 16.37 -0.63 -3.12
N ASN A 653 16.49 -1.66 -3.98
CA ASN A 653 16.71 -3.05 -3.54
C ASN A 653 18.20 -3.48 -3.54
N SER A 654 19.14 -2.54 -3.62
CA SER A 654 20.58 -2.83 -3.64
C SER A 654 21.20 -2.75 -2.24
N TRP A 655 21.52 -3.91 -1.64
CA TRP A 655 22.23 -3.98 -0.35
C TRP A 655 23.56 -3.23 -0.38
N ARG A 656 24.35 -3.39 -1.46
CA ARG A 656 25.62 -2.68 -1.64
C ARG A 656 25.44 -1.17 -1.58
N GLU A 657 24.47 -0.64 -2.34
CA GLU A 657 24.24 0.80 -2.41
C GLU A 657 23.71 1.34 -1.07
N LEU A 658 22.88 0.55 -0.37
CA LEU A 658 22.44 0.88 0.99
C LEU A 658 23.64 1.00 1.93
N CYS A 659 24.54 0.01 1.94
CA CYS A 659 25.75 0.04 2.76
C CYS A 659 26.64 1.24 2.46
N HIS A 660 26.85 1.55 1.18
CA HIS A 660 27.64 2.70 0.75
C HIS A 660 27.06 4.05 1.18
N ARG A 661 25.75 4.12 1.45
CA ARG A 661 25.05 5.35 1.84
C ARG A 661 24.86 5.47 3.34
N ALA A 662 24.39 4.41 4.00
CA ALA A 662 24.05 4.44 5.43
C ALA A 662 25.22 3.99 6.32
N MET A 663 25.93 2.92 5.99
CA MET A 663 26.93 2.36 6.91
C MET A 663 28.33 2.94 6.70
N PHE A 664 28.65 3.45 5.51
CA PHE A 664 30.00 3.87 5.15
C PHE A 664 30.06 5.38 4.90
N HIS A 665 30.00 6.14 5.99
CA HIS A 665 30.07 7.60 5.98
C HIS A 665 30.75 8.14 7.24
N SER A 666 31.14 9.41 7.23
CA SER A 666 31.87 10.08 8.34
C SER A 666 31.04 10.44 9.58
N GLY A 667 29.73 10.24 9.51
CA GLY A 667 28.77 10.41 10.60
C GLY A 667 28.75 9.25 11.60
N ASP A 668 27.67 9.18 12.39
CA ASP A 668 27.33 8.10 13.32
C ASP A 668 26.73 6.94 12.51
N SER A 669 27.61 6.07 12.02
CA SER A 669 27.37 5.21 10.85
C SER A 669 26.83 3.82 11.16
N ASP A 670 27.10 3.30 12.36
CA ASP A 670 26.41 2.15 12.92
C ASP A 670 24.96 2.49 13.27
N SER A 671 24.68 3.68 13.83
CA SER A 671 23.30 4.13 14.12
C SER A 671 22.43 4.30 12.88
N THR A 672 22.94 4.90 11.81
CA THR A 672 22.20 4.98 10.54
C THR A 672 22.12 3.60 9.89
N GLY A 673 23.17 2.78 10.03
CA GLY A 673 23.28 1.42 9.53
C GLY A 673 22.25 0.46 10.12
N VAL A 674 22.10 0.44 11.45
CA VAL A 674 21.20 -0.46 12.17
C VAL A 674 19.74 -0.22 11.77
N ILE A 675 19.36 1.06 11.57
CA ILE A 675 18.01 1.48 11.16
C ILE A 675 17.78 1.15 9.67
N ALA A 676 18.71 1.56 8.79
CA ALA A 676 18.58 1.35 7.35
C ALA A 676 18.49 -0.15 7.00
N ALA A 677 19.33 -0.97 7.62
CA ALA A 677 19.33 -2.41 7.37
C ALA A 677 18.09 -3.11 7.95
N ALA A 678 17.56 -2.64 9.09
CA ALA A 678 16.30 -3.15 9.62
C ALA A 678 15.15 -2.94 8.63
N TRP A 679 15.05 -1.76 8.02
CA TRP A 679 14.03 -1.46 7.01
C TRP A 679 14.26 -2.24 5.72
N PHE A 680 15.51 -2.36 5.26
CA PHE A 680 15.85 -3.15 4.09
C PHE A 680 15.45 -4.62 4.27
N GLY A 681 15.79 -5.23 5.42
CA GLY A 681 15.40 -6.61 5.74
C GLY A 681 13.88 -6.77 5.85
N ALA A 682 13.20 -5.79 6.46
CA ALA A 682 11.74 -5.75 6.53
C ALA A 682 11.09 -5.64 5.14
N MET A 683 11.74 -5.06 4.14
CA MET A 683 11.22 -4.96 2.77
C MET A 683 11.57 -6.17 1.90
N PHE A 684 12.82 -6.63 1.95
CA PHE A 684 13.39 -7.50 0.92
C PHE A 684 13.86 -8.86 1.45
N GLY A 685 13.72 -9.14 2.75
CA GLY A 685 14.30 -10.33 3.37
C GLY A 685 15.83 -10.33 3.23
N TYR A 686 16.41 -11.49 2.93
CA TYR A 686 17.86 -11.61 2.67
C TYR A 686 18.24 -11.43 1.20
N LYS A 687 17.30 -11.01 0.34
CA LYS A 687 17.50 -10.97 -1.10
C LYS A 687 18.60 -9.97 -1.48
N GLY A 688 19.63 -10.48 -2.18
CA GLY A 688 20.77 -9.67 -2.62
C GLY A 688 21.81 -9.37 -1.54
N VAL A 689 21.64 -9.90 -0.32
CA VAL A 689 22.60 -9.74 0.77
C VAL A 689 23.61 -10.90 0.74
N PRO A 690 24.93 -10.64 0.62
CA PRO A 690 25.93 -11.70 0.71
C PRO A 690 25.88 -12.38 2.09
N LYS A 691 25.84 -13.72 2.12
CA LYS A 691 25.74 -14.49 3.37
C LYS A 691 26.83 -14.15 4.37
N LYS A 692 28.04 -13.84 3.89
CA LYS A 692 29.18 -13.42 4.73
C LYS A 692 28.89 -12.18 5.57
N ASN A 693 27.96 -11.31 5.16
CA ASN A 693 27.63 -10.11 5.91
C ASN A 693 26.76 -10.37 7.15
N TYR A 694 26.18 -11.56 7.34
CA TYR A 694 25.28 -11.80 8.47
C TYR A 694 25.30 -13.23 9.05
N GLN A 695 25.82 -14.21 8.32
CA GLN A 695 25.71 -15.63 8.71
C GLN A 695 26.50 -15.97 9.98
N GLU A 696 27.61 -15.29 10.24
CA GLU A 696 28.47 -15.46 11.42
C GLU A 696 28.36 -14.26 12.39
N LEU A 697 27.29 -13.47 12.27
CA LEU A 697 27.05 -12.27 13.09
C LEU A 697 26.94 -12.61 14.58
N GLU A 698 27.55 -11.77 15.43
CA GLU A 698 27.36 -11.84 16.88
C GLU A 698 25.86 -11.72 17.24
N TYR A 699 25.37 -12.64 18.09
CA TYR A 699 23.94 -12.77 18.42
C TYR A 699 23.00 -13.03 17.22
N GLY A 700 23.51 -13.44 16.05
CA GLY A 700 22.70 -13.70 14.86
C GLY A 700 21.53 -14.67 15.10
N ASP A 701 21.75 -15.75 15.86
CA ASP A 701 20.69 -16.70 16.23
C ASP A 701 19.64 -16.09 17.17
N HIS A 702 20.05 -15.23 18.11
CA HIS A 702 19.14 -14.54 19.02
C HIS A 702 18.28 -13.52 18.28
N LEU A 703 18.89 -12.72 17.40
CA LEU A 703 18.19 -11.76 16.53
C LEU A 703 17.19 -12.48 15.61
N LYS A 704 17.59 -13.58 14.99
CA LYS A 704 16.72 -14.40 14.15
C LYS A 704 15.53 -14.94 14.95
N LYS A 705 15.78 -15.48 16.15
CA LYS A 705 14.72 -15.97 17.04
C LYS A 705 13.78 -14.84 17.46
N ALA A 706 14.30 -13.65 17.75
CA ALA A 706 13.49 -12.49 18.08
C ALA A 706 12.58 -12.09 16.92
N GLY A 707 13.11 -12.02 15.70
CA GLY A 707 12.32 -11.74 14.50
C GLY A 707 11.20 -12.78 14.29
N ALA A 708 11.51 -14.07 14.42
CA ALA A 708 10.52 -15.14 14.29
C ALA A 708 9.41 -15.06 15.36
N GLU A 709 9.74 -14.69 16.59
CA GLU A 709 8.76 -14.57 17.68
C GLU A 709 7.92 -13.29 17.55
N LEU A 710 8.52 -12.17 17.15
CA LEU A 710 7.79 -10.95 16.82
C LEU A 710 6.81 -11.20 15.67
N TYR A 711 7.21 -11.97 14.65
CA TYR A 711 6.30 -12.40 13.59
C TYR A 711 5.10 -13.14 14.17
N ARG A 712 5.33 -14.15 15.02
CA ARG A 712 4.27 -14.95 15.66
C ARG A 712 3.32 -14.09 16.49
N LEU A 713 3.85 -13.11 17.23
CA LEU A 713 3.05 -12.23 18.09
C LEU A 713 2.24 -11.19 17.29
N SER A 714 2.79 -10.70 16.19
CA SER A 714 2.11 -9.75 15.31
C SER A 714 1.08 -10.42 14.39
N HIS A 715 1.19 -11.73 14.21
CA HIS A 715 0.38 -12.54 13.31
C HIS A 715 -0.17 -13.77 14.07
N PRO A 716 -1.03 -13.55 15.08
CA PRO A 716 -1.62 -14.67 15.83
C PRO A 716 -2.44 -15.56 14.87
N ALA A 717 -2.38 -16.86 15.13
CA ALA A 717 -3.10 -17.89 14.39
C ALA A 717 -4.62 -17.85 14.67
#